data_AF-A0A932ZK87-F1
#
_entry.id   AF-A0A932ZK87-F1
#
_cell.length_a   1.000
_cell.length_b   1.000
_cell.length_c   1.000
_cell.angle_alpha   90.00
_cell.angle_beta   90.00
_cell.angle_gamma   90.00
#
_symmetry.space_group_name_H-M   'P 1'
#
loop_
_entity.id
_entity.type
_entity.pdbx_description
1 polymer ?
#
loop_
_entity_poly.entity_id
_entity_poly.type
_entity_poly.pdbx_seq_one_letter_code
_entity_poly.pdbx_strand_id
1 'polypeptide(L)'
;GGGALGPQSVHVTKLMIDENGKKTEVELPDDKTLEVSKGTFISQGPRDVGPRFESTVRYQVRNISSRSQSIRLPAQVGPFALRSQESLTRELAPQKSFVLDVTFRPKVGEAKAGETRKSILIGTDLFHLVGVALEPQGEASLSQINENGTVGQNDIDRIDVGSIAVAANPQKSFFQCQKRSCPQGEAFTECTACPNPETMPCELLPITKEGKPIGEVDATCSPKQADAIPMMAIDLKGSMQTPLKNGKQILVLRNRGVKPLTLRSIEIQEVKQSKSRGQFSLPEHAVFVAKRFEDIKAKLNAEKAKGATFPITLPPFTPGIDETSAYLVVSYLPTDLLGFDGREAGVGSPTQDRAMLRVITDSEPIQTELRGSTTIIEAPALELYFKTSVGTKRIANGGSFPLSSITGKTKDAAFPLFMRLSDGAPTPMRITGIEIAGPDARSFEWLDSATEISAVRPSTGEGLRCSIPTLDANGNMTGENFNLQPISLKAPGFDLLPGTFTVENMPLFGCVNFHRGATEEQKYLYQATLTVTAVELTLEKTPKLNPDGSPKQTTYAIQLMAAMSPTKGKLVLRINQIMSIILNPEFAGLSSNPEFSVYESDIAEGKAKKSDLPMFLVSVIVDPFDEMRITDPAGKEIVDEPNNGITAVMRPLDTHAVSTTYENEFLYDYSSLTFDKTLPTGTQGIFEDYPNVPEGTQTNGLRIFTSSLSYPGPLRPVEERPEYPSNCITINPCSPEGWKKFSSDYVAPGEPGACTYFYGSAGRYDSSAFQPPEVPGGEYRHMCDSVDKPQKLLTLNTGRSTVDGHVTIEEMGLRLFGPTYFHNPYGPFERVRPLDTVFYTAFTTGVLKPQTTPEDPNVLPDPMIDQAKQMYKINLTDPTHVNAAICPRATNNTVIRGKQASSWKYIREFISLDEAGTIPAGCPDSGNGFKGGVAFLHGRPIDPETKVATFVSAMRGGPSESLTFALRNVPLFFILNGWFCDPTGREEDFEGKRCFDIVPNERDSEGQISILEGTEVRP
;
A
#
# COMPACT_ATOMS: atom_id res chain seq x y z
N GLY A 1 -41.87 56.72 18.30
CA GLY A 1 -43.07 57.00 19.11
C GLY A 1 -43.52 55.71 19.74
N GLY A 2 -43.39 55.59 21.07
CA GLY A 2 -43.79 54.40 21.81
C GLY A 2 -45.31 54.31 21.93
N GLY A 3 -45.87 53.22 21.39
CA GLY A 3 -47.20 52.75 21.76
C GLY A 3 -47.03 51.64 22.79
N ALA A 4 -47.48 51.89 24.02
CA ALA A 4 -47.52 50.89 25.08
C ALA A 4 -48.31 49.66 24.60
N LEU A 5 -47.62 48.51 24.50
CA LEU A 5 -48.27 47.21 24.36
C LEU A 5 -49.08 46.99 25.64
N GLY A 6 -50.39 46.83 25.52
CA GLY A 6 -51.23 46.40 26.64
C GLY A 6 -50.72 45.06 27.22
N PRO A 7 -51.12 44.71 28.44
CA PRO A 7 -50.73 43.43 29.04
C PRO A 7 -51.13 42.29 28.10
N GLN A 8 -50.16 41.41 27.80
CA GLN A 8 -50.34 40.27 26.92
C GLN A 8 -51.52 39.42 27.39
N SER A 9 -52.45 39.17 26.49
CA SER A 9 -53.70 38.45 26.75
C SER A 9 -53.55 36.94 26.59
N VAL A 10 -52.64 36.50 25.71
CA VAL A 10 -52.38 35.10 25.39
C VAL A 10 -50.88 34.78 25.40
N HIS A 11 -50.54 33.62 25.96
CA HIS A 11 -49.21 33.03 25.87
C HIS A 11 -49.19 31.93 24.82
N VAL A 12 -48.15 31.89 23.97
CA VAL A 12 -48.05 30.90 22.89
C VAL A 12 -46.72 30.17 23.00
N THR A 13 -46.76 28.85 23.10
CA THR A 13 -45.59 27.99 23.14
C THR A 13 -45.58 27.05 21.92
N LYS A 14 -44.40 26.67 21.44
CA LYS A 14 -44.24 25.66 20.38
C LYS A 14 -44.32 24.28 21.01
N LEU A 15 -45.16 23.41 20.45
CA LEU A 15 -45.28 22.03 20.89
C LEU A 15 -44.33 21.13 20.10
N MET A 16 -43.37 20.53 20.79
CA MET A 16 -42.52 19.47 20.28
C MET A 16 -43.07 18.13 20.74
N ILE A 17 -43.15 17.15 19.83
CA ILE A 17 -43.56 15.78 20.14
C ILE A 17 -42.38 14.90 19.80
N ASP A 18 -41.84 14.20 20.80
CA ASP A 18 -40.74 13.25 20.59
C ASP A 18 -41.23 11.92 19.99
N GLU A 19 -40.30 11.03 19.64
CA GLU A 19 -40.58 9.73 19.03
C GLU A 19 -41.45 8.81 19.91
N ASN A 20 -41.53 9.09 21.22
CA ASN A 20 -42.35 8.36 22.19
C ASN A 20 -43.73 9.01 22.41
N GLY A 21 -44.07 10.06 21.66
CA GLY A 21 -45.34 10.79 21.77
C GLY A 21 -45.42 11.74 22.96
N LYS A 22 -44.31 12.01 23.67
CA LYS A 22 -44.27 12.94 24.80
C LYS A 22 -44.25 14.37 24.26
N LYS A 23 -45.15 15.19 24.79
CA LYS A 23 -45.29 16.61 24.41
C LYS A 23 -44.42 17.48 25.31
N THR A 24 -43.58 18.32 24.72
CA THR A 24 -42.83 19.37 25.41
C THR A 24 -43.18 20.73 24.82
N GLU A 25 -43.45 21.69 25.71
CA GLU A 25 -43.71 23.09 25.34
C GLU A 25 -42.39 23.86 25.36
N VAL A 26 -42.09 24.57 24.27
CA VAL A 26 -40.89 25.39 24.10
C VAL A 26 -41.31 26.84 23.92
N GLU A 27 -40.68 27.74 24.67
CA GLU A 27 -40.91 29.17 24.56
C GLU A 27 -40.48 29.71 23.18
N LEU A 28 -41.18 30.74 22.71
CA LEU A 28 -40.83 31.37 21.44
C LEU A 28 -39.60 32.27 21.62
N PRO A 29 -38.65 32.32 20.66
CA PRO A 29 -37.42 33.10 20.81
C PRO A 29 -37.63 34.60 21.08
N ASP A 30 -38.70 35.19 20.54
CA ASP A 30 -39.01 36.63 20.64
C ASP A 30 -40.47 36.90 21.11
N ASP A 31 -41.11 35.93 21.77
CA ASP A 31 -42.51 35.95 22.26
C ASP A 31 -43.63 36.24 21.23
N LYS A 32 -43.30 36.57 19.97
CA LYS A 32 -44.26 36.97 18.93
C LYS A 32 -44.05 36.31 17.57
N THR A 33 -42.93 35.62 17.37
CA THR A 33 -42.59 34.99 16.09
C THR A 33 -42.90 33.49 16.12
N LEU A 34 -43.77 33.06 15.21
CA LEU A 34 -44.18 31.67 15.01
C LEU A 34 -43.47 31.13 13.77
N GLU A 35 -42.27 30.57 13.96
CA GLU A 35 -41.44 29.99 12.89
C GLU A 35 -41.97 28.61 12.47
N VAL A 36 -42.49 28.52 11.25
CA VAL A 36 -43.13 27.31 10.71
C VAL A 36 -42.18 26.49 9.84
N SER A 37 -41.30 27.14 9.07
CA SER A 37 -40.36 26.45 8.19
C SER A 37 -39.08 27.25 7.95
N LYS A 38 -37.94 26.54 7.91
CA LYS A 38 -36.64 27.06 7.47
C LYS A 38 -36.32 26.75 6.00
N GLY A 39 -37.24 26.10 5.28
CA GLY A 39 -37.09 25.81 3.85
C GLY A 39 -38.19 24.87 3.32
N THR A 40 -39.12 25.40 2.52
CA THR A 40 -40.20 24.65 1.86
C THR A 40 -40.28 25.06 0.39
N PHE A 41 -40.29 24.10 -0.54
CA PHE A 41 -40.31 24.41 -1.98
C PHE A 41 -41.65 25.01 -2.43
N ILE A 42 -41.59 25.97 -3.34
CA ILE A 42 -42.79 26.56 -3.96
C ILE A 42 -43.46 25.53 -4.87
N SER A 43 -44.65 25.07 -4.48
CA SER A 43 -45.50 24.16 -5.26
C SER A 43 -45.85 24.79 -6.62
N GLN A 44 -45.52 24.08 -7.70
CA GLN A 44 -45.78 24.46 -9.09
C GLN A 44 -47.14 23.95 -9.60
N GLY A 45 -47.70 22.93 -8.94
CA GLY A 45 -49.00 22.39 -9.30
C GLY A 45 -49.65 21.56 -8.20
N PRO A 46 -50.90 21.10 -8.41
CA PRO A 46 -51.67 20.36 -7.41
C PRO A 46 -51.07 19.00 -7.04
N ARG A 47 -50.08 18.49 -7.79
CA ARG A 47 -49.34 17.25 -7.50
C ARG A 47 -48.16 17.45 -6.55
N ASP A 48 -47.74 18.69 -6.31
CA ASP A 48 -46.63 19.03 -5.42
C ASP A 48 -47.13 19.12 -3.97
N VAL A 49 -47.26 17.96 -3.34
CA VAL A 49 -47.75 17.77 -1.97
C VAL A 49 -46.77 16.91 -1.17
N GLY A 50 -46.80 17.04 0.16
CA GLY A 50 -45.94 16.29 1.08
C GLY A 50 -44.82 17.12 1.71
N PRO A 51 -43.93 16.49 2.51
CA PRO A 51 -43.02 17.19 3.42
C PRO A 51 -42.06 18.20 2.79
N ARG A 52 -41.84 18.11 1.47
CA ARG A 52 -41.02 19.04 0.66
C ARG A 52 -41.75 20.35 0.33
N PHE A 53 -43.06 20.28 0.18
CA PHE A 53 -43.92 21.39 -0.26
C PHE A 53 -44.82 21.91 0.86
N GLU A 54 -44.83 21.23 2.01
CA GLU A 54 -45.62 21.57 3.18
C GLU A 54 -44.80 21.33 4.46
N SER A 55 -44.77 22.31 5.36
CA SER A 55 -44.16 22.16 6.68
C SER A 55 -45.15 22.56 7.76
N THR A 56 -45.38 21.70 8.74
CA THR A 56 -46.39 21.91 9.79
C THR A 56 -45.74 21.99 11.17
N VAL A 57 -46.12 23.01 11.94
CA VAL A 57 -45.72 23.19 13.34
C VAL A 57 -46.96 23.35 14.21
N ARG A 58 -46.92 22.78 15.42
CA ARG A 58 -48.00 22.89 16.41
C ARG A 58 -47.64 23.91 17.48
N TYR A 59 -48.62 24.72 17.86
CA TYR A 59 -48.51 25.73 18.91
C TYR A 59 -49.60 25.55 19.95
N GLN A 60 -49.29 25.76 21.22
CA GLN A 60 -50.26 25.81 22.30
C GLN A 60 -50.53 27.26 22.67
N VAL A 61 -51.78 27.69 22.52
CA VAL A 61 -52.22 29.05 22.83
C VAL A 61 -52.99 29.02 24.14
N ARG A 62 -52.53 29.74 25.16
CA ARG A 62 -53.14 29.80 26.50
C ARG A 62 -53.61 31.22 26.81
N ASN A 63 -54.83 31.37 27.29
CA ASN A 63 -55.29 32.65 27.83
C ASN A 63 -54.67 32.89 29.21
N ILE A 64 -53.82 33.92 29.33
CA ILE A 64 -53.17 34.31 30.59
C ILE A 64 -53.86 35.50 31.27
N SER A 65 -54.83 36.13 30.61
CA SER A 65 -55.61 37.22 31.17
C SER A 65 -56.67 36.73 32.18
N SER A 66 -57.16 37.64 33.01
CA SER A 66 -58.21 37.37 34.00
C SER A 66 -59.63 37.33 33.42
N ARG A 67 -59.80 37.55 32.11
CA ARG A 67 -61.09 37.57 31.40
C ARG A 67 -61.07 36.59 30.22
N SER A 68 -62.23 36.14 29.76
CA SER A 68 -62.32 35.36 28.52
C SER A 68 -61.85 36.19 27.32
N GLN A 69 -61.13 35.55 26.40
CA GLN A 69 -60.60 36.17 25.18
C GLN A 69 -61.31 35.62 23.95
N SER A 70 -61.81 36.52 23.09
CA SER A 70 -62.41 36.14 21.81
C SER A 70 -61.30 35.81 20.80
N ILE A 71 -61.14 34.54 20.46
CA ILE A 71 -60.20 34.06 19.45
C ILE A 71 -60.93 33.92 18.13
N ARG A 72 -60.47 34.64 17.09
CA ARG A 72 -61.01 34.56 15.72
C ARG A 72 -59.86 34.45 14.73
N LEU A 73 -59.49 33.23 14.37
CA LEU A 73 -58.40 32.97 13.42
C LEU A 73 -58.97 32.60 12.05
N PRO A 74 -58.45 33.18 10.95
CA PRO A 74 -58.79 32.72 9.60
C PRO A 74 -58.19 31.34 9.35
N ALA A 75 -58.86 30.53 8.51
CA ALA A 75 -58.36 29.21 8.12
C ALA A 75 -57.08 29.28 7.26
N GLN A 76 -56.80 30.43 6.64
CA GLN A 76 -55.60 30.65 5.82
C GLN A 76 -55.16 32.12 5.89
N VAL A 77 -53.85 32.35 6.00
CA VAL A 77 -53.20 33.68 5.92
C VAL A 77 -52.05 33.58 4.92
N GLY A 78 -52.27 34.03 3.69
CA GLY A 78 -51.30 33.84 2.60
C GLY A 78 -50.95 32.35 2.41
N PRO A 79 -49.66 31.96 2.34
CA PRO A 79 -49.27 30.55 2.20
C PRO A 79 -49.37 29.74 3.50
N PHE A 80 -49.86 30.32 4.61
CA PHE A 80 -50.02 29.61 5.88
C PHE A 80 -51.46 29.14 6.05
N ALA A 81 -51.68 27.84 6.17
CA ALA A 81 -52.96 27.25 6.54
C ALA A 81 -53.01 26.98 8.05
N LEU A 82 -54.08 27.40 8.70
CA LEU A 82 -54.28 27.25 10.13
C LEU A 82 -55.37 26.22 10.40
N ARG A 83 -55.10 25.29 11.32
CA ARG A 83 -56.05 24.26 11.75
C ARG A 83 -55.98 24.10 13.25
N SER A 84 -57.07 23.66 13.86
CA SER A 84 -57.15 23.31 15.26
C SER A 84 -58.16 22.17 15.40
N GLN A 85 -57.97 21.28 16.36
CA GLN A 85 -58.96 20.22 16.66
C GLN A 85 -60.29 20.82 17.14
N GLU A 86 -60.22 21.98 17.79
CA GLU A 86 -61.36 22.79 18.19
C GLU A 86 -61.60 23.96 17.18
N SER A 87 -62.75 24.64 17.23
CA SER A 87 -63.12 25.72 16.29
C SER A 87 -62.14 26.90 16.28
N LEU A 88 -61.66 27.38 15.12
CA LEU A 88 -60.79 28.57 15.02
C LEU A 88 -61.45 29.89 15.47
N THR A 89 -62.77 29.87 15.65
CA THR A 89 -63.57 30.96 16.24
C THR A 89 -64.16 30.48 17.57
N ARG A 90 -63.73 31.05 18.70
CA ARG A 90 -64.19 30.67 20.04
C ARG A 90 -63.98 31.75 21.10
N GLU A 91 -64.62 31.58 22.25
CA GLU A 91 -64.23 32.26 23.50
C GLU A 91 -63.30 31.35 24.31
N LEU A 92 -62.10 31.83 24.63
CA LEU A 92 -61.11 31.10 25.42
C LEU A 92 -61.13 31.61 26.86
N ALA A 93 -61.64 30.80 27.79
CA ALA A 93 -61.72 31.15 29.21
C ALA A 93 -60.34 31.34 29.86
N PRO A 94 -60.22 32.09 30.98
CA PRO A 94 -58.96 32.27 31.70
C PRO A 94 -58.26 30.95 32.00
N GLN A 95 -56.94 30.89 31.77
CA GLN A 95 -56.08 29.72 32.01
C GLN A 95 -56.39 28.47 31.16
N LYS A 96 -57.36 28.53 30.24
CA LYS A 96 -57.58 27.48 29.24
C LYS A 96 -56.65 27.68 28.04
N SER A 97 -56.36 26.58 27.36
CA SER A 97 -55.51 26.57 26.18
C SER A 97 -56.11 25.72 25.08
N PHE A 98 -55.62 25.92 23.86
CA PHE A 98 -55.91 25.07 22.72
C PHE A 98 -54.70 24.92 21.82
N VAL A 99 -54.74 23.90 20.95
CA VAL A 99 -53.65 23.62 20.00
C VAL A 99 -53.98 24.19 18.63
N LEU A 100 -53.05 24.94 18.08
CA LEU A 100 -53.08 25.50 16.74
C LEU A 100 -51.99 24.85 15.87
N ASP A 101 -52.40 24.14 14.83
CA ASP A 101 -51.52 23.59 13.81
C ASP A 101 -51.40 24.61 12.67
N VAL A 102 -50.17 25.06 12.39
CA VAL A 102 -49.87 25.98 11.30
C VAL A 102 -49.05 25.25 10.25
N THR A 103 -49.55 25.21 9.01
CA THR A 103 -48.87 24.59 7.87
C THR A 103 -48.45 25.66 6.87
N PHE A 104 -47.16 25.75 6.56
CA PHE A 104 -46.64 26.60 5.50
C PHE A 104 -46.61 25.82 4.18
N ARG A 105 -47.37 26.31 3.20
CA ARG A 105 -47.49 25.73 1.85
C ARG A 105 -47.36 26.84 0.80
N PRO A 106 -46.12 27.23 0.44
CA PRO A 106 -45.90 28.23 -0.58
C PRO A 106 -46.29 27.69 -1.97
N LYS A 107 -47.05 28.47 -2.73
CA LYS A 107 -47.46 28.16 -4.11
C LYS A 107 -47.03 29.27 -5.05
N VAL A 108 -46.87 28.94 -6.33
CA VAL A 108 -46.63 29.94 -7.38
C VAL A 108 -47.70 31.03 -7.32
N GLY A 109 -47.26 32.27 -7.20
CA GLY A 109 -48.14 33.45 -7.11
C GLY A 109 -48.55 33.85 -5.68
N GLU A 110 -48.41 32.97 -4.68
CA GLU A 110 -48.73 33.27 -3.27
C GLU A 110 -47.48 33.63 -2.44
N ALA A 111 -46.31 33.11 -2.82
CA ALA A 111 -45.01 33.40 -2.21
C ALA A 111 -43.90 33.48 -3.29
N LYS A 112 -42.83 34.22 -2.99
CA LYS A 112 -41.56 34.23 -3.74
C LYS A 112 -40.49 33.52 -2.91
N ALA A 113 -39.42 33.07 -3.55
CA ALA A 113 -38.29 32.50 -2.83
C ALA A 113 -37.71 33.49 -1.80
N GLY A 114 -37.30 32.96 -0.65
CA GLY A 114 -36.89 33.71 0.53
C GLY A 114 -37.92 33.68 1.66
N GLU A 115 -37.68 34.49 2.69
CA GLU A 115 -38.54 34.54 3.88
C GLU A 115 -39.92 35.14 3.55
N THR A 116 -40.98 34.41 3.89
CA THR A 116 -42.35 34.90 3.87
C THR A 116 -42.84 35.16 5.29
N ARG A 117 -43.21 36.42 5.57
CA ARG A 117 -43.75 36.85 6.86
C ARG A 117 -45.19 37.33 6.73
N LYS A 118 -46.09 36.85 7.60
CA LYS A 118 -47.49 37.29 7.69
C LYS A 118 -47.90 37.53 9.12
N SER A 119 -48.62 38.61 9.38
CA SER A 119 -49.09 38.93 10.74
C SER A 119 -50.47 38.33 11.01
N ILE A 120 -50.71 37.89 12.24
CA ILE A 120 -51.99 37.35 12.71
C ILE A 120 -52.30 37.84 14.13
N LEU A 121 -53.57 38.10 14.42
CA LEU A 121 -54.03 38.41 15.77
C LEU A 121 -54.54 37.13 16.44
N ILE A 122 -54.04 36.83 17.64
CA ILE A 122 -54.54 35.76 18.50
C ILE A 122 -55.09 36.43 19.76
N GLY A 123 -56.41 36.45 19.91
CA GLY A 123 -57.07 37.29 20.91
C GLY A 123 -56.89 38.76 20.55
N THR A 124 -56.25 39.52 21.43
CA THR A 124 -55.87 40.93 21.16
C THR A 124 -54.39 41.10 20.77
N ASP A 125 -53.59 40.03 20.81
CA ASP A 125 -52.14 40.10 20.64
C ASP A 125 -51.70 39.79 19.21
N LEU A 126 -50.71 40.53 18.71
CA LEU A 126 -50.16 40.40 17.36
C LEU A 126 -48.96 39.45 17.32
N PHE A 127 -49.05 38.43 16.47
CA PHE A 127 -48.00 37.47 16.17
C PHE A 127 -47.61 37.53 14.69
N HIS A 128 -46.43 36.99 14.35
CA HIS A 128 -45.95 36.86 12.98
C HIS A 128 -45.67 35.39 12.64
N LEU A 129 -46.33 34.88 11.61
CA LEU A 129 -46.02 33.61 10.96
C LEU A 129 -44.83 33.81 10.02
N VAL A 130 -43.79 32.99 10.16
CA VAL A 130 -42.57 33.05 9.34
C VAL A 130 -42.27 31.69 8.72
N GLY A 131 -42.00 31.66 7.42
CA GLY A 131 -41.62 30.46 6.68
C GLY A 131 -40.73 30.82 5.48
N VAL A 132 -39.67 30.05 5.23
CA VAL A 132 -38.75 30.27 4.10
C VAL A 132 -39.20 29.45 2.89
N ALA A 133 -39.52 30.11 1.78
CA ALA A 133 -39.87 29.47 0.52
C ALA A 133 -38.63 29.27 -0.36
N LEU A 134 -38.49 28.10 -1.00
CA LEU A 134 -37.36 27.77 -1.89
C LEU A 134 -37.82 27.71 -3.36
N GLU A 135 -36.97 28.16 -4.29
CA GLU A 135 -37.23 28.04 -5.73
C GLU A 135 -37.32 26.55 -6.14
N PRO A 136 -38.17 26.20 -7.13
CA PRO A 136 -38.37 24.81 -7.55
C PRO A 136 -37.43 24.37 -8.69
N GLN A 137 -36.52 25.23 -9.13
CA GLN A 137 -35.58 24.91 -10.21
C GLN A 137 -34.47 23.99 -9.69
N GLY A 138 -33.68 23.41 -10.60
CA GLY A 138 -32.46 22.70 -10.23
C GLY A 138 -31.48 23.65 -9.55
N GLU A 139 -31.06 23.31 -8.33
CA GLU A 139 -30.13 24.08 -7.51
C GLU A 139 -28.94 23.20 -7.23
N ALA A 140 -27.78 23.47 -7.83
CA ALA A 140 -26.59 22.71 -7.49
C ALA A 140 -26.02 23.15 -6.14
N SER A 141 -25.53 22.18 -5.40
CA SER A 141 -24.74 22.36 -4.19
C SER A 141 -23.48 21.55 -4.34
N LEU A 142 -22.35 22.12 -3.92
CA LEU A 142 -21.06 21.44 -3.90
C LEU A 142 -20.68 21.20 -2.44
N SER A 143 -20.33 19.96 -2.12
CA SER A 143 -19.92 19.56 -0.78
C SER A 143 -18.59 18.81 -0.85
N GLN A 144 -17.75 18.97 0.17
CA GLN A 144 -16.55 18.16 0.34
C GLN A 144 -16.92 16.78 0.88
N ILE A 145 -16.32 15.73 0.32
CA ILE A 145 -16.46 14.37 0.84
C ILE A 145 -15.09 13.82 1.26
N ASN A 146 -15.09 13.10 2.37
CA ASN A 146 -13.90 12.44 2.90
C ASN A 146 -13.72 11.06 2.24
N GLU A 147 -12.59 10.38 2.48
CA GLU A 147 -12.27 9.05 1.90
C GLU A 147 -13.33 7.95 2.20
N ASN A 148 -14.15 8.16 3.22
CA ASN A 148 -15.25 7.28 3.63
C ASN A 148 -16.60 7.63 2.97
N GLY A 149 -16.64 8.62 2.06
CA GLY A 149 -17.85 9.08 1.38
C GLY A 149 -18.79 9.93 2.24
N THR A 150 -18.41 10.23 3.48
CA THR A 150 -19.14 11.14 4.36
C THR A 150 -18.91 12.58 3.94
N VAL A 151 -19.97 13.38 3.94
CA VAL A 151 -19.86 14.81 3.66
C VAL A 151 -19.21 15.51 4.85
N GLY A 152 -18.03 16.08 4.64
CA GLY A 152 -17.29 16.84 5.66
C GLY A 152 -17.82 18.26 5.81
N GLN A 153 -17.98 18.97 4.69
CA GLN A 153 -18.50 20.34 4.65
C GLN A 153 -19.51 20.49 3.51
N ASN A 154 -20.66 21.11 3.81
CA ASN A 154 -21.69 21.43 2.83
C ASN A 154 -21.50 22.86 2.29
N ASP A 155 -21.88 23.06 1.03
CA ASP A 155 -21.96 24.38 0.38
C ASP A 155 -20.62 25.14 0.47
N ILE A 156 -19.59 24.55 -0.12
CA ILE A 156 -18.20 25.03 0.00
C ILE A 156 -17.89 26.20 -0.94
N ASP A 157 -17.58 27.36 -0.37
CA ASP A 157 -17.06 28.52 -1.13
C ASP A 157 -15.54 28.44 -1.34
N ARG A 158 -14.84 27.66 -0.52
CA ARG A 158 -13.38 27.47 -0.56
C ARG A 158 -13.01 26.05 -0.14
N ILE A 159 -11.99 25.49 -0.77
CA ILE A 159 -11.44 24.18 -0.43
C ILE A 159 -9.92 24.14 -0.47
N ASP A 160 -9.33 23.51 0.55
CA ASP A 160 -7.92 23.17 0.60
C ASP A 160 -7.76 21.76 -0.01
N VAL A 161 -7.20 21.66 -1.22
CA VAL A 161 -7.08 20.43 -2.02
C VAL A 161 -5.97 19.51 -1.51
N GLY A 162 -4.92 20.09 -0.93
CA GLY A 162 -3.80 19.33 -0.38
C GLY A 162 -2.61 20.19 0.00
N SER A 163 -1.68 19.57 0.74
CA SER A 163 -0.36 20.13 1.02
C SER A 163 0.68 19.15 0.50
N ILE A 164 1.54 19.63 -0.40
CA ILE A 164 2.62 18.84 -0.96
C ILE A 164 3.92 19.36 -0.38
N ALA A 165 4.69 18.43 0.16
CA ALA A 165 6.00 18.68 0.70
C ALA A 165 7.02 18.15 -0.32
N VAL A 166 7.77 19.05 -0.95
CA VAL A 166 8.70 18.73 -2.05
C VAL A 166 10.15 18.89 -1.60
N ALA A 167 11.01 17.96 -1.99
CA ALA A 167 12.45 18.16 -1.92
C ALA A 167 12.87 19.08 -3.07
N ALA A 168 13.48 20.22 -2.75
CA ALA A 168 13.95 21.16 -3.75
C ALA A 168 15.46 20.97 -3.97
N ASN A 169 15.88 20.85 -5.23
CA ASN A 169 17.29 20.84 -5.61
C ASN A 169 17.61 22.12 -6.40
N PRO A 170 18.80 22.73 -6.27
CA PRO A 170 19.27 23.76 -7.18
C PRO A 170 19.17 23.27 -8.61
N GLN A 171 18.46 24.03 -9.44
CA GLN A 171 18.45 23.83 -10.87
C GLN A 171 19.89 23.95 -11.36
N LYS A 172 20.31 22.98 -12.17
CA LYS A 172 21.63 22.96 -12.78
C LYS A 172 21.53 23.20 -14.28
N SER A 173 22.60 23.71 -14.86
CA SER A 173 22.77 23.81 -16.31
C SER A 173 24.20 23.47 -16.67
N PHE A 174 24.39 23.02 -17.91
CA PHE A 174 25.71 22.70 -18.41
C PHE A 174 26.45 23.97 -18.82
N PHE A 175 27.68 24.11 -18.31
CA PHE A 175 28.57 25.22 -18.62
C PHE A 175 29.91 24.69 -19.10
N GLN A 176 30.49 25.36 -20.09
CA GLN A 176 31.89 25.21 -20.40
C GLN A 176 32.68 26.21 -19.54
N CYS A 177 33.47 25.69 -18.61
CA CYS A 177 34.25 26.48 -17.65
C CYS A 177 35.75 26.21 -17.80
N GLN A 178 36.57 27.19 -17.46
CA GLN A 178 38.00 26.98 -17.22
C GLN A 178 38.25 26.73 -15.74
N LYS A 179 39.31 25.98 -15.41
CA LYS A 179 39.77 25.79 -14.03
C LYS A 179 40.93 26.73 -13.75
N ARG A 180 40.88 27.43 -12.61
CA ARG A 180 41.99 28.25 -12.09
C ARG A 180 42.39 27.74 -10.72
N SER A 181 43.69 27.68 -10.46
CA SER A 181 44.23 27.36 -9.15
C SER A 181 44.00 28.53 -8.19
N CYS A 182 43.26 28.29 -7.12
CA CYS A 182 42.98 29.22 -6.04
C CYS A 182 43.58 28.71 -4.71
N PRO A 183 43.72 29.55 -3.67
CA PRO A 183 44.33 29.15 -2.40
C PRO A 183 43.66 27.95 -1.70
N GLN A 184 42.40 27.65 -2.03
CA GLN A 184 41.61 26.56 -1.47
C GLN A 184 41.45 25.35 -2.43
N GLY A 185 42.08 25.37 -3.60
CA GLY A 185 41.97 24.32 -4.63
C GLY A 185 41.70 24.87 -6.03
N GLU A 186 41.44 23.98 -6.99
CA GLU A 186 40.98 24.38 -8.32
C GLU A 186 39.52 24.85 -8.26
N ALA A 187 39.23 26.00 -8.87
CA ALA A 187 37.89 26.58 -8.93
C ALA A 187 37.51 26.92 -10.38
N PHE A 188 36.22 26.91 -10.67
CA PHE A 188 35.70 27.24 -11.99
C PHE A 188 35.68 28.75 -12.24
N THR A 189 36.15 29.17 -13.40
CA THR A 189 36.17 30.57 -13.85
C THR A 189 35.86 30.64 -15.35
N GLU A 190 35.44 31.80 -15.83
CA GLU A 190 35.09 32.03 -17.23
C GLU A 190 34.05 31.03 -17.77
N CYS A 191 33.00 30.79 -17.00
CA CYS A 191 31.95 29.84 -17.36
C CYS A 191 31.00 30.43 -18.43
N THR A 192 30.73 29.66 -19.47
CA THR A 192 29.78 30.00 -20.54
C THR A 192 28.79 28.87 -20.79
N ALA A 193 27.59 29.16 -21.28
CA ALA A 193 26.56 28.14 -21.50
C ALA A 193 27.06 27.08 -22.50
N CYS A 194 26.93 25.80 -22.16
CA CYS A 194 27.37 24.70 -23.01
C CYS A 194 26.36 24.46 -24.15
N PRO A 195 26.77 24.56 -25.43
CA PRO A 195 25.86 24.40 -26.56
C PRO A 195 25.48 22.94 -26.85
N ASN A 196 26.31 21.96 -26.49
CA ASN A 196 25.99 20.54 -26.65
C ASN A 196 26.73 19.65 -25.60
N PRO A 197 26.05 19.25 -24.51
CA PRO A 197 26.68 18.48 -23.43
C PRO A 197 26.98 17.02 -23.79
N GLU A 198 26.40 16.46 -24.86
CA GLU A 198 26.64 15.06 -25.26
C GLU A 198 27.98 14.87 -26.00
N THR A 199 28.58 15.96 -26.49
CA THR A 199 29.78 15.91 -27.34
C THR A 199 30.91 16.82 -26.88
N MET A 200 30.70 17.62 -25.84
CA MET A 200 31.68 18.57 -25.31
C MET A 200 31.89 18.38 -23.80
N PRO A 201 33.12 18.59 -23.29
CA PRO A 201 33.39 18.52 -21.86
C PRO A 201 32.75 19.73 -21.17
N CYS A 202 31.56 19.51 -20.60
CA CYS A 202 30.76 20.52 -19.93
C CYS A 202 30.54 20.14 -18.46
N GLU A 203 30.59 21.15 -17.60
CA GLU A 203 30.44 21.04 -16.15
C GLU A 203 28.99 21.40 -15.79
N LEU A 204 28.33 20.55 -15.00
CA LEU A 204 26.96 20.77 -14.58
C LEU A 204 26.94 21.58 -13.28
N LEU A 205 26.67 22.89 -13.38
CA LEU A 205 26.72 23.81 -12.24
C LEU A 205 25.31 24.30 -11.84
N PRO A 206 25.06 24.55 -10.53
CA PRO A 206 23.84 25.22 -10.08
C PRO A 206 23.72 26.62 -10.71
N ILE A 207 22.50 27.09 -10.95
CA ILE A 207 22.25 28.40 -11.57
C ILE A 207 21.46 29.36 -10.68
N THR A 208 21.63 30.67 -10.89
CA THR A 208 20.74 31.70 -10.36
C THR A 208 19.44 31.78 -11.15
N LYS A 209 18.49 32.61 -10.67
CA LYS A 209 17.26 32.95 -11.41
C LYS A 209 17.53 33.54 -12.79
N GLU A 210 18.67 34.21 -12.97
CA GLU A 210 19.12 34.78 -14.24
C GLU A 210 19.88 33.76 -15.12
N GLY A 211 19.94 32.49 -14.72
CA GLY A 211 20.58 31.40 -15.47
C GLY A 211 22.11 31.44 -15.41
N LYS A 212 22.70 32.16 -14.45
CA LYS A 212 24.16 32.27 -14.32
C LYS A 212 24.70 31.20 -13.37
N PRO A 213 25.91 30.66 -13.61
CA PRO A 213 26.48 29.62 -12.77
C PRO A 213 26.84 30.14 -11.36
N ILE A 214 26.49 29.36 -10.35
CA ILE A 214 26.86 29.56 -8.95
C ILE A 214 28.11 28.72 -8.66
N GLY A 215 29.08 29.30 -7.95
CA GLY A 215 30.40 28.70 -7.72
C GLY A 215 31.48 29.16 -8.68
N GLU A 216 31.15 30.03 -9.66
CA GLU A 216 32.15 30.69 -10.50
C GLU A 216 32.93 31.75 -9.71
N VAL A 217 34.27 31.72 -9.80
CA VAL A 217 35.15 32.71 -9.18
C VAL A 217 35.69 33.72 -10.19
N ASP A 218 35.97 34.92 -9.70
CA ASP A 218 36.62 35.98 -10.47
C ASP A 218 38.14 35.81 -10.51
N ALA A 219 38.81 36.79 -11.13
CA ALA A 219 40.27 36.74 -11.26
C ALA A 219 41.02 36.76 -9.92
N THR A 220 40.37 37.19 -8.84
CA THR A 220 40.91 37.24 -7.48
C THR A 220 40.57 36.02 -6.63
N CYS A 221 39.95 34.99 -7.23
CA CYS A 221 39.41 33.81 -6.53
C CYS A 221 38.26 34.14 -5.56
N SER A 222 37.58 35.26 -5.76
CA SER A 222 36.37 35.61 -5.03
C SER A 222 35.15 35.10 -5.81
N PRO A 223 34.10 34.57 -5.16
CA PRO A 223 32.87 34.18 -5.86
C PRO A 223 32.32 35.38 -6.64
N LYS A 224 32.06 35.22 -7.93
CA LYS A 224 31.41 36.28 -8.74
C LYS A 224 30.01 36.61 -8.23
N GLN A 225 29.41 35.71 -7.45
CA GLN A 225 28.07 35.83 -6.90
C GLN A 225 28.04 35.33 -5.45
N ALA A 226 28.60 36.13 -4.53
CA ALA A 226 28.73 35.76 -3.12
C ALA A 226 27.39 35.51 -2.40
N ASP A 227 26.29 36.13 -2.88
CA ASP A 227 24.95 36.06 -2.26
C ASP A 227 23.87 35.52 -3.22
N ALA A 228 24.28 34.79 -4.26
CA ALA A 228 23.34 34.25 -5.23
C ALA A 228 22.42 33.21 -4.58
N ILE A 229 21.12 33.47 -4.63
CA ILE A 229 20.09 32.48 -4.27
C ILE A 229 19.97 31.52 -5.47
N PRO A 230 20.25 30.21 -5.30
CA PRO A 230 20.06 29.24 -6.36
C PRO A 230 18.61 29.24 -6.85
N MET A 231 18.44 29.19 -8.16
CA MET A 231 17.15 28.84 -8.74
C MET A 231 16.87 27.42 -8.32
N MET A 232 15.83 27.21 -7.53
CA MET A 232 15.43 25.88 -7.08
C MET A 232 14.50 25.28 -8.14
N ALA A 233 14.78 24.05 -8.56
CA ALA A 233 13.88 23.24 -9.34
C ALA A 233 13.31 22.12 -8.46
N ILE A 234 12.05 21.77 -8.71
CA ILE A 234 11.45 20.58 -8.12
C ILE A 234 11.89 19.39 -8.97
N ASP A 235 12.55 18.39 -8.36
CA ASP A 235 12.69 17.09 -9.01
C ASP A 235 11.35 16.35 -8.91
N LEU A 236 10.51 16.56 -9.93
CA LEU A 236 9.19 15.95 -10.00
C LEU A 236 9.27 14.44 -10.34
N LYS A 237 10.41 13.92 -10.83
CA LYS A 237 10.50 12.49 -11.20
C LYS A 237 10.55 11.58 -9.96
N GLY A 238 11.18 12.02 -8.87
CA GLY A 238 11.16 11.30 -7.59
C GLY A 238 9.86 11.47 -6.81
N SER A 239 9.15 12.61 -6.98
CA SER A 239 7.88 12.88 -6.30
C SER A 239 6.64 12.34 -7.02
N MET A 240 6.78 11.82 -8.25
CA MET A 240 5.76 10.96 -8.87
C MET A 240 5.60 9.60 -8.17
N GLN A 241 6.50 9.23 -7.25
CA GLN A 241 6.36 8.06 -6.37
C GLN A 241 5.69 8.39 -5.03
N THR A 242 5.42 9.67 -4.73
CA THR A 242 4.58 10.03 -3.57
C THR A 242 3.16 9.55 -3.86
N PRO A 243 2.53 8.74 -2.99
CA PRO A 243 1.16 8.31 -3.21
C PRO A 243 0.29 9.52 -3.50
N LEU A 244 -0.47 9.48 -4.60
CA LEU A 244 -1.42 10.52 -5.05
C LEU A 244 -2.47 10.96 -4.00
N LYS A 245 -2.41 10.43 -2.77
CA LYS A 245 -3.27 10.74 -1.62
C LYS A 245 -3.13 12.17 -1.09
N ASN A 246 -1.95 12.79 -1.11
CA ASN A 246 -1.74 14.08 -0.43
C ASN A 246 -2.14 15.32 -1.26
N GLY A 247 -2.56 15.15 -2.51
CA GLY A 247 -2.90 16.25 -3.44
C GLY A 247 -4.22 16.06 -4.18
N LYS A 248 -5.11 15.16 -3.75
CA LYS A 248 -6.41 14.93 -4.38
C LYS A 248 -7.54 15.20 -3.40
N GLN A 249 -8.56 15.90 -3.88
CA GLN A 249 -9.78 16.13 -3.12
C GLN A 249 -10.99 15.81 -3.98
N ILE A 250 -11.91 15.03 -3.41
CA ILE A 250 -13.16 14.66 -4.07
C ILE A 250 -14.27 15.59 -3.59
N LEU A 251 -15.04 16.09 -4.54
CA LEU A 251 -16.20 16.93 -4.33
C LEU A 251 -17.45 16.19 -4.78
N VAL A 252 -18.56 16.41 -4.09
CA VAL A 252 -19.87 15.91 -4.52
C VAL A 252 -20.77 17.07 -4.88
N LEU A 253 -21.31 17.03 -6.09
CA LEU A 253 -22.29 17.96 -6.60
C LEU A 253 -23.67 17.30 -6.59
N ARG A 254 -24.61 17.93 -5.89
CA ARG A 254 -25.99 17.48 -5.71
C ARG A 254 -26.96 18.52 -6.22
N ASN A 255 -28.08 18.07 -6.77
CA ASN A 255 -29.20 18.93 -7.13
C ASN A 255 -30.21 19.00 -5.97
N ARG A 256 -30.21 20.08 -5.20
CA ARG A 256 -31.17 20.32 -4.10
C ARG A 256 -32.55 20.81 -4.57
N GLY A 257 -32.70 21.10 -5.85
CA GLY A 257 -33.95 21.53 -6.47
C GLY A 257 -34.99 20.42 -6.61
N VAL A 258 -36.16 20.75 -7.19
CA VAL A 258 -37.21 19.76 -7.51
C VAL A 258 -37.33 19.44 -9.01
N LYS A 259 -36.52 20.08 -9.86
CA LYS A 259 -36.37 19.75 -11.29
C LYS A 259 -34.97 19.21 -11.58
N PRO A 260 -34.78 18.36 -12.62
CA PRO A 260 -33.45 17.95 -13.05
C PRO A 260 -32.55 19.14 -13.39
N LEU A 261 -31.27 19.02 -13.08
CA LEU A 261 -30.23 20.04 -13.32
C LEU A 261 -29.26 19.53 -14.38
N THR A 262 -28.91 20.35 -15.37
CA THR A 262 -27.95 19.97 -16.41
C THR A 262 -26.60 20.66 -16.21
N LEU A 263 -25.54 19.88 -15.97
CA LEU A 263 -24.15 20.33 -15.97
C LEU A 263 -23.64 20.37 -17.41
N ARG A 264 -23.11 21.51 -17.85
CA ARG A 264 -22.61 21.73 -19.22
C ARG A 264 -21.10 21.56 -19.33
N SER A 265 -20.35 22.06 -18.36
CA SER A 265 -18.90 21.88 -18.26
C SER A 265 -18.44 22.16 -16.83
N ILE A 266 -17.21 21.73 -16.53
CA ILE A 266 -16.51 22.05 -15.29
C ILE A 266 -15.12 22.51 -15.70
N GLU A 267 -14.72 23.68 -15.21
CA GLU A 267 -13.49 24.35 -15.60
C GLU A 267 -12.75 24.83 -14.35
N ILE A 268 -11.42 24.78 -14.39
CA ILE A 268 -10.57 25.45 -13.41
C ILE A 268 -10.07 26.75 -14.07
N GLN A 269 -10.35 27.88 -13.45
CA GLN A 269 -9.91 29.20 -13.89
C GLN A 269 -8.89 29.76 -12.92
N GLU A 270 -7.77 30.26 -13.44
CA GLU A 270 -6.75 30.91 -12.62
C GLU A 270 -7.26 32.20 -11.97
N VAL A 271 -6.84 32.48 -10.74
CA VAL A 271 -7.18 33.74 -10.07
C VAL A 271 -6.52 34.90 -10.81
N LYS A 272 -7.25 36.03 -10.95
CA LYS A 272 -6.73 37.24 -11.61
C LYS A 272 -5.41 37.67 -10.95
N GLN A 273 -4.40 37.92 -11.78
CA GLN A 273 -3.04 38.34 -11.38
C GLN A 273 -2.18 37.25 -10.69
N SER A 274 -2.65 35.99 -10.63
CA SER A 274 -1.83 34.89 -10.10
C SER A 274 -0.49 34.78 -10.85
N LYS A 275 0.59 34.64 -10.09
CA LYS A 275 1.95 34.40 -10.60
C LYS A 275 2.26 32.93 -10.80
N SER A 276 1.58 32.06 -10.07
CA SER A 276 1.60 30.61 -10.21
C SER A 276 0.44 30.16 -11.11
N ARG A 277 0.69 29.24 -12.05
CA ARG A 277 -0.29 28.82 -13.07
C ARG A 277 -0.22 27.32 -13.32
N GLY A 278 -1.37 26.68 -13.55
CA GLY A 278 -1.45 25.28 -13.93
C GLY A 278 -1.28 24.29 -12.78
N GLN A 279 -1.35 24.76 -11.53
CA GLN A 279 -1.10 23.91 -10.35
C GLN A 279 -2.28 23.00 -9.99
N PHE A 280 -3.48 23.31 -10.48
CA PHE A 280 -4.67 22.51 -10.24
C PHE A 280 -5.16 21.92 -11.56
N SER A 281 -5.56 20.65 -11.52
CA SER A 281 -6.06 19.96 -12.69
C SER A 281 -7.32 19.15 -12.37
N LEU A 282 -8.15 18.99 -13.39
CA LEU A 282 -9.19 17.98 -13.48
C LEU A 282 -8.62 16.90 -14.40
N PRO A 283 -8.31 15.69 -13.88
CA PRO A 283 -7.93 14.58 -14.75
C PRO A 283 -8.94 14.38 -15.88
N GLU A 284 -8.49 13.93 -17.05
CA GLU A 284 -9.43 13.48 -18.07
C GLU A 284 -10.38 12.46 -17.44
N HIS A 285 -11.68 12.57 -17.72
CA HIS A 285 -12.70 11.69 -17.14
C HIS A 285 -12.92 11.77 -15.61
N ALA A 286 -12.52 12.86 -14.95
CA ALA A 286 -12.61 13.03 -13.49
C ALA A 286 -14.02 13.20 -12.88
N VAL A 287 -15.10 13.11 -13.67
CA VAL A 287 -16.47 13.31 -13.20
C VAL A 287 -17.24 12.01 -13.28
N PHE A 288 -17.77 11.55 -12.15
CA PHE A 288 -18.53 10.30 -12.06
C PHE A 288 -19.95 10.58 -11.58
N VAL A 289 -20.95 9.94 -12.18
CA VAL A 289 -22.35 10.06 -11.73
C VAL A 289 -22.76 8.74 -11.11
N ALA A 290 -23.17 8.78 -9.85
CA ALA A 290 -23.60 7.59 -9.12
C ALA A 290 -24.57 7.96 -8.00
N LYS A 291 -25.30 6.95 -7.49
CA LYS A 291 -26.18 7.10 -6.34
C LYS A 291 -25.42 7.06 -5.02
N ARG A 292 -24.33 6.30 -4.96
CA ARG A 292 -23.49 6.19 -3.76
C ARG A 292 -22.02 6.41 -4.10
N PHE A 293 -21.28 6.93 -3.13
CA PHE A 293 -19.84 7.14 -3.26
C PHE A 293 -19.08 5.82 -3.42
N GLU A 294 -19.57 4.75 -2.79
CA GLU A 294 -19.00 3.40 -2.89
C GLU A 294 -18.94 2.90 -4.35
N ASP A 295 -19.95 3.25 -5.16
CA ASP A 295 -20.07 2.84 -6.57
C ASP A 295 -18.95 3.42 -7.46
N ILE A 296 -18.31 4.49 -7.00
CA ILE A 296 -17.22 5.17 -7.72
C ILE A 296 -15.87 4.99 -7.05
N LYS A 297 -15.82 4.55 -5.78
CA LYS A 297 -14.58 4.37 -5.02
C LYS A 297 -13.59 3.45 -5.73
N ALA A 298 -14.07 2.38 -6.34
CA ALA A 298 -13.24 1.46 -7.14
C ALA A 298 -12.76 2.08 -8.48
N LYS A 299 -13.53 3.01 -9.06
CA LYS A 299 -13.20 3.67 -10.34
C LYS A 299 -12.19 4.81 -10.16
N LEU A 300 -12.19 5.45 -9.00
CA LEU A 300 -11.29 6.56 -8.68
C LEU A 300 -9.80 6.17 -8.62
N ASN A 301 -9.52 4.88 -8.41
CA ASN A 301 -8.16 4.34 -8.31
C ASN A 301 -7.66 3.66 -9.60
N ALA A 302 -8.48 3.59 -10.65
CA ALA A 302 -8.12 2.94 -11.91
C ALA A 302 -7.65 3.98 -12.94
N GLU A 303 -6.43 3.84 -13.46
CA GLU A 303 -5.81 4.77 -14.44
C GLU A 303 -6.59 4.93 -15.76
N LYS A 304 -7.59 4.08 -16.03
CA LYS A 304 -8.39 4.05 -17.28
C LYS A 304 -9.89 4.26 -17.07
N ALA A 305 -10.34 4.75 -15.92
CA ALA A 305 -11.76 4.92 -15.67
C ALA A 305 -12.39 5.97 -16.60
N LYS A 306 -13.38 5.55 -17.41
CA LYS A 306 -14.18 6.47 -18.24
C LYS A 306 -15.22 7.18 -17.37
N GLY A 307 -15.10 8.49 -17.30
CA GLY A 307 -15.99 9.41 -16.59
C GLY A 307 -17.17 9.79 -17.45
N ALA A 308 -18.13 10.46 -16.84
CA ALA A 308 -19.30 10.98 -17.52
C ALA A 308 -18.92 12.07 -18.54
N THR A 309 -19.48 11.97 -19.74
CA THR A 309 -19.35 12.99 -20.79
C THR A 309 -20.40 14.06 -20.60
N PHE A 310 -20.00 15.34 -20.69
CA PHE A 310 -20.93 16.46 -20.65
C PHE A 310 -21.77 16.54 -21.94
N PRO A 311 -23.03 17.02 -21.87
CA PRO A 311 -23.73 17.48 -20.66
C PRO A 311 -24.24 16.33 -19.77
N ILE A 312 -24.23 16.53 -18.45
CA ILE A 312 -24.69 15.57 -17.44
C ILE A 312 -25.99 16.07 -16.81
N THR A 313 -27.02 15.24 -16.73
CA THR A 313 -28.27 15.60 -16.03
C THR A 313 -28.37 14.92 -14.67
N LEU A 314 -28.54 15.70 -13.61
CA LEU A 314 -28.73 15.24 -12.24
C LEU A 314 -30.19 15.37 -11.80
N PRO A 315 -30.85 14.29 -11.36
CA PRO A 315 -32.19 14.36 -10.80
C PRO A 315 -32.20 15.05 -9.42
N PRO A 316 -33.37 15.51 -8.93
CA PRO A 316 -33.53 16.01 -7.56
C PRO A 316 -33.01 15.04 -6.49
N PHE A 317 -32.00 15.47 -5.74
CA PHE A 317 -31.39 14.68 -4.69
C PHE A 317 -32.39 14.42 -3.56
N THR A 318 -32.61 13.15 -3.25
CA THR A 318 -33.57 12.70 -2.24
C THR A 318 -32.94 11.60 -1.40
N PRO A 319 -32.55 11.89 -0.14
CA PRO A 319 -32.00 10.89 0.77
C PRO A 319 -32.91 9.66 0.85
N GLY A 320 -32.33 8.47 0.70
CA GLY A 320 -33.04 7.19 0.75
C GLY A 320 -33.91 6.84 -0.46
N ILE A 321 -34.06 7.72 -1.46
CA ILE A 321 -34.92 7.49 -2.64
C ILE A 321 -34.12 7.61 -3.94
N ASP A 322 -33.52 8.78 -4.20
CA ASP A 322 -32.69 9.01 -5.37
C ASP A 322 -31.53 9.92 -4.99
N GLU A 323 -30.41 9.29 -4.65
CA GLU A 323 -29.20 9.96 -4.18
C GLU A 323 -28.21 10.25 -5.32
N THR A 324 -28.67 10.17 -6.58
CA THR A 324 -27.83 10.40 -7.76
C THR A 324 -27.12 11.76 -7.67
N SER A 325 -25.80 11.70 -7.63
CA SER A 325 -24.90 12.84 -7.46
C SER A 325 -23.77 12.77 -8.49
N ALA A 326 -23.18 13.92 -8.84
CA ALA A 326 -21.93 13.96 -9.58
C ALA A 326 -20.76 14.08 -8.60
N TYR A 327 -19.70 13.31 -8.80
CA TYR A 327 -18.50 13.33 -8.00
C TYR A 327 -17.33 13.80 -8.86
N LEU A 328 -16.63 14.83 -8.39
CA LEU A 328 -15.57 15.49 -9.12
C LEU A 328 -14.25 15.25 -8.40
N VAL A 329 -13.21 14.85 -9.12
CA VAL A 329 -11.84 14.74 -8.58
C VAL A 329 -11.04 15.96 -8.97
N VAL A 330 -10.61 16.73 -7.97
CA VAL A 330 -9.68 17.85 -8.17
C VAL A 330 -8.31 17.44 -7.67
N SER A 331 -7.28 17.68 -8.48
CA SER A 331 -5.89 17.40 -8.10
C SER A 331 -5.09 18.70 -8.01
N TYR A 332 -4.21 18.77 -7.02
CA TYR A 332 -3.18 19.80 -6.86
C TYR A 332 -1.81 19.15 -7.09
N LEU A 333 -1.06 19.67 -8.06
CA LEU A 333 0.30 19.25 -8.38
C LEU A 333 1.13 20.50 -8.72
N PRO A 334 2.05 20.94 -7.84
CA PRO A 334 2.87 22.09 -8.10
C PRO A 334 3.87 21.80 -9.23
N THR A 335 3.92 22.70 -10.20
CA THR A 335 4.84 22.72 -11.35
C THR A 335 6.00 23.69 -11.14
N ASP A 336 5.88 24.57 -10.14
CA ASP A 336 6.90 25.51 -9.69
C ASP A 336 6.82 25.71 -8.16
N LEU A 337 7.71 26.53 -7.61
CA LEU A 337 7.75 26.88 -6.18
C LEU A 337 7.13 28.24 -5.87
N LEU A 338 6.48 28.88 -6.85
CA LEU A 338 5.88 30.20 -6.69
C LEU A 338 4.46 30.05 -6.16
N GLY A 339 4.11 30.83 -5.14
CA GLY A 339 2.72 31.00 -4.73
C GLY A 339 1.95 31.93 -5.65
N PHE A 340 0.64 32.01 -5.45
CA PHE A 340 -0.26 32.90 -6.19
C PHE A 340 0.18 34.38 -6.12
N ASP A 341 0.80 34.78 -5.01
CA ASP A 341 1.29 36.14 -4.72
C ASP A 341 2.73 36.40 -5.26
N GLY A 342 3.36 35.40 -5.86
CA GLY A 342 4.72 35.46 -6.37
C GLY A 342 5.81 35.29 -5.32
N ARG A 343 5.46 34.93 -4.07
CA ARG A 343 6.45 34.49 -3.07
C ARG A 343 6.92 33.07 -3.43
N GLU A 344 8.20 32.79 -3.25
CA GLU A 344 8.75 31.45 -3.43
C GLU A 344 8.65 30.64 -2.12
N ALA A 345 8.45 29.33 -2.27
CA ALA A 345 8.43 28.39 -1.16
C ALA A 345 9.78 28.42 -0.42
N GLY A 346 9.73 28.48 0.91
CA GLY A 346 10.92 28.40 1.75
C GLY A 346 10.99 27.07 2.47
N VAL A 347 12.19 26.69 2.94
CA VAL A 347 12.36 25.54 3.84
C VAL A 347 11.50 25.78 5.10
N GLY A 348 10.54 24.91 5.34
CA GLY A 348 9.57 25.04 6.45
C GLY A 348 8.58 26.21 6.35
N SER A 349 8.58 26.96 5.24
CA SER A 349 7.67 28.09 4.99
C SER A 349 6.80 27.81 3.76
N PRO A 350 5.53 27.43 3.94
CA PRO A 350 4.65 27.06 2.83
C PRO A 350 4.32 28.28 1.95
N THR A 351 4.34 28.09 0.63
CA THR A 351 3.61 28.97 -0.30
C THR A 351 2.24 28.41 -0.61
N GLN A 352 1.33 29.30 -1.01
CA GLN A 352 -0.04 28.94 -1.36
C GLN A 352 -0.30 29.20 -2.84
N ASP A 353 -0.97 28.25 -3.49
CA ASP A 353 -1.54 28.42 -4.81
C ASP A 353 -3.04 28.57 -4.73
N ARG A 354 -3.62 29.30 -5.69
CA ARG A 354 -5.06 29.57 -5.73
C ARG A 354 -5.61 29.47 -7.15
N ALA A 355 -6.73 28.78 -7.28
CA ALA A 355 -7.51 28.73 -8.52
C ALA A 355 -9.02 28.79 -8.19
N MET A 356 -9.86 28.91 -9.21
CA MET A 356 -11.32 28.92 -9.09
C MET A 356 -11.91 27.75 -9.85
N LEU A 357 -12.54 26.81 -9.14
CA LEU A 357 -13.33 25.76 -9.76
C LEU A 357 -14.70 26.33 -10.14
N ARG A 358 -15.06 26.25 -11.41
CA ARG A 358 -16.34 26.74 -11.94
C ARG A 358 -17.13 25.61 -12.57
N VAL A 359 -18.31 25.35 -12.02
CA VAL A 359 -19.29 24.41 -12.61
C VAL A 359 -20.31 25.21 -13.39
N ILE A 360 -20.40 24.98 -14.71
CA ILE A 360 -21.37 25.64 -15.58
C ILE A 360 -22.61 24.77 -15.69
N THR A 361 -23.76 25.31 -15.29
CA THR A 361 -25.06 24.61 -15.33
C THR A 361 -26.01 25.28 -16.34
N ASP A 362 -27.21 24.73 -16.52
CA ASP A 362 -28.31 25.36 -17.25
C ASP A 362 -29.09 26.42 -16.44
N SER A 363 -28.78 26.57 -15.15
CA SER A 363 -29.26 27.68 -14.29
C SER A 363 -28.13 28.70 -14.07
N GLU A 364 -27.55 28.74 -12.87
CA GLU A 364 -26.44 29.63 -12.50
C GLU A 364 -25.14 28.84 -12.30
N PRO A 365 -23.97 29.41 -12.66
CA PRO A 365 -22.69 28.77 -12.42
C PRO A 365 -22.32 28.82 -10.94
N ILE A 366 -21.73 27.74 -10.44
CA ILE A 366 -21.20 27.67 -9.07
C ILE A 366 -19.69 27.80 -9.11
N GLN A 367 -19.15 28.52 -8.14
CA GLN A 367 -17.72 28.81 -8.03
C GLN A 367 -17.21 28.49 -6.64
N THR A 368 -16.06 27.82 -6.57
CA THR A 368 -15.37 27.48 -5.32
C THR A 368 -13.88 27.76 -5.47
N GLU A 369 -13.29 28.50 -4.53
CA GLU A 369 -11.85 28.77 -4.52
C GLU A 369 -11.08 27.51 -4.12
N LEU A 370 -10.15 27.05 -4.98
CA LEU A 370 -9.22 25.97 -4.70
C LEU A 370 -7.94 26.54 -4.08
N ARG A 371 -7.43 25.90 -3.04
CA ARG A 371 -6.15 26.21 -2.40
C ARG A 371 -5.28 24.98 -2.30
N GLY A 372 -4.01 25.15 -2.60
CA GLY A 372 -2.96 24.15 -2.47
C GLY A 372 -1.80 24.80 -1.74
N SER A 373 -1.05 24.02 -0.97
CA SER A 373 0.16 24.52 -0.33
C SER A 373 1.36 23.68 -0.70
N THR A 374 2.44 24.34 -1.06
CA THR A 374 3.73 23.70 -1.31
C THR A 374 4.71 24.11 -0.22
N THR A 375 5.32 23.13 0.43
CA THR A 375 6.40 23.36 1.41
C THR A 375 7.66 22.68 0.93
N ILE A 376 8.80 23.35 1.04
CA ILE A 376 10.08 22.68 0.80
C ILE A 376 10.46 21.91 2.08
N ILE A 377 10.60 20.60 1.95
CA ILE A 377 11.28 19.80 2.98
C ILE A 377 12.77 19.97 2.77
N GLU A 378 13.50 20.17 3.87
CA GLU A 378 14.97 20.12 3.87
C GLU A 378 15.37 18.71 3.40
N ALA A 379 15.79 18.57 2.14
CA ALA A 379 16.50 17.35 1.73
C ALA A 379 17.70 17.20 2.67
N PRO A 380 18.01 15.99 3.19
CA PRO A 380 19.18 15.83 4.05
C PRO A 380 20.39 16.38 3.29
N ALA A 381 20.99 17.44 3.84
CA ALA A 381 22.08 18.15 3.18
C ALA A 381 23.32 17.26 3.06
N LEU A 382 23.44 16.22 3.89
CA LEU A 382 24.55 15.27 3.90
C LEU A 382 24.17 13.96 3.17
N GLU A 383 25.08 13.45 2.35
CA GLU A 383 25.00 12.14 1.71
C GLU A 383 26.24 11.31 2.03
N LEU A 384 26.03 10.03 2.30
CA LEU A 384 27.04 9.09 2.77
C LEU A 384 27.20 7.94 1.79
N TYR A 385 28.45 7.62 1.45
CA TYR A 385 28.79 6.66 0.40
C TYR A 385 29.87 5.67 0.85
N PHE A 386 29.70 4.40 0.47
CA PHE A 386 30.73 3.37 0.56
C PHE A 386 31.22 3.00 -0.84
N LYS A 387 32.53 2.82 -1.02
CA LYS A 387 33.04 2.17 -2.23
C LYS A 387 33.24 0.68 -1.96
N THR A 388 32.69 -0.13 -2.85
CA THR A 388 32.74 -1.60 -2.85
C THR A 388 33.39 -2.09 -4.14
N SER A 389 33.72 -3.38 -4.22
CA SER A 389 34.38 -3.99 -5.38
C SER A 389 33.61 -3.86 -6.70
N VAL A 390 32.33 -3.46 -6.65
CA VAL A 390 31.43 -3.31 -7.81
C VAL A 390 30.98 -1.88 -8.07
N GLY A 391 31.30 -0.92 -7.19
CA GLY A 391 30.81 0.44 -7.34
C GLY A 391 30.72 1.26 -6.07
N THR A 392 30.13 2.44 -6.21
CA THR A 392 29.89 3.37 -5.10
C THR A 392 28.43 3.27 -4.66
N LYS A 393 28.20 2.89 -3.41
CA LYS A 393 26.87 2.75 -2.80
C LYS A 393 26.54 3.96 -1.95
N ARG A 394 25.42 4.61 -2.23
CA ARG A 394 24.84 5.62 -1.36
C ARG A 394 23.98 4.95 -0.30
N ILE A 395 24.15 5.32 0.97
CA ILE A 395 23.30 4.82 2.06
C ILE A 395 22.46 5.99 2.55
N ALA A 396 21.14 5.78 2.64
CA ALA A 396 20.20 6.77 3.14
C ALA A 396 20.28 6.91 4.67
N ASN A 397 19.79 8.03 5.22
CA ASN A 397 19.70 8.23 6.66
C ASN A 397 18.69 7.23 7.25
N GLY A 398 19.09 6.52 8.29
CA GLY A 398 18.36 5.38 8.86
C GLY A 398 18.51 4.07 8.07
N GLY A 399 19.15 4.10 6.88
CA GLY A 399 19.39 2.91 6.06
C GLY A 399 20.46 1.99 6.64
N SER A 400 20.61 0.80 6.05
CA SER A 400 21.62 -0.18 6.44
C SER A 400 22.72 -0.33 5.38
N PHE A 401 23.95 -0.60 5.83
CA PHE A 401 25.08 -0.99 5.02
C PHE A 401 25.53 -2.40 5.42
N PRO A 402 25.28 -3.42 4.58
CA PRO A 402 25.75 -4.78 4.80
C PRO A 402 27.22 -4.93 4.33
N LEU A 403 28.10 -5.34 5.24
CA LEU A 403 29.51 -5.59 4.93
C LEU A 403 29.66 -6.96 4.26
N SER A 404 30.15 -6.97 3.02
CA SER A 404 30.39 -8.19 2.24
C SER A 404 31.71 -8.90 2.61
N SER A 405 31.90 -10.13 2.10
CA SER A 405 33.13 -10.92 2.28
C SER A 405 33.45 -11.34 3.73
N ILE A 406 32.44 -11.39 4.60
CA ILE A 406 32.57 -11.88 5.97
C ILE A 406 32.28 -13.39 6.00
N THR A 407 33.23 -14.16 6.52
CA THR A 407 33.16 -15.62 6.66
C THR A 407 33.48 -16.02 8.10
N GLY A 408 33.27 -17.28 8.44
CA GLY A 408 33.65 -17.84 9.75
C GLY A 408 35.16 -17.74 10.07
N LYS A 409 36.02 -17.38 9.13
CA LYS A 409 37.47 -17.19 9.31
C LYS A 409 37.92 -15.73 9.15
N THR A 410 37.06 -14.85 8.63
CA THR A 410 37.34 -13.43 8.51
C THR A 410 37.60 -12.85 9.90
N LYS A 411 38.71 -12.13 10.05
CA LYS A 411 39.05 -11.38 11.28
C LYS A 411 38.79 -9.89 11.12
N ASP A 412 39.10 -9.36 9.94
CA ASP A 412 38.99 -7.94 9.61
C ASP A 412 38.38 -7.79 8.22
N ALA A 413 37.41 -6.88 8.08
CA ALA A 413 36.85 -6.49 6.79
C ALA A 413 36.54 -4.98 6.81
N ALA A 414 37.31 -4.21 6.05
CA ALA A 414 37.24 -2.76 6.09
C ALA A 414 36.80 -2.13 4.76
N PHE A 415 35.87 -1.18 4.85
CA PHE A 415 35.28 -0.47 3.70
C PHE A 415 35.48 1.05 3.82
N PRO A 416 35.87 1.75 2.75
CA PRO A 416 36.09 3.19 2.79
C PRO A 416 34.77 3.96 2.81
N LEU A 417 34.69 4.97 3.68
CA LEU A 417 33.56 5.86 3.84
C LEU A 417 33.85 7.25 3.27
N PHE A 418 32.96 7.70 2.40
CA PHE A 418 32.99 9.01 1.77
C PHE A 418 31.72 9.78 2.10
N MET A 419 31.82 11.10 2.13
CA MET A 419 30.66 11.95 2.31
C MET A 419 30.75 13.18 1.43
N ARG A 420 29.59 13.66 0.99
CA ARG A 420 29.45 14.93 0.28
C ARG A 420 28.15 15.59 0.72
N LEU A 421 27.98 16.86 0.38
CA LEU A 421 26.65 17.44 0.45
C LEU A 421 25.83 17.00 -0.76
N SER A 422 24.52 16.87 -0.56
CA SER A 422 23.59 16.71 -1.67
C SER A 422 23.77 17.88 -2.63
N ASP A 423 23.50 17.62 -3.90
CA ASP A 423 23.47 18.66 -4.93
C ASP A 423 22.50 19.80 -4.56
N GLY A 424 21.52 19.46 -3.72
CA GLY A 424 20.49 20.25 -3.06
C GLY A 424 20.94 21.30 -2.05
N ALA A 425 22.10 21.11 -1.42
CA ALA A 425 22.40 21.75 -0.14
C ALA A 425 22.61 23.27 -0.27
N PRO A 426 21.86 24.11 0.47
CA PRO A 426 21.94 25.57 0.35
C PRO A 426 23.10 26.18 1.16
N THR A 427 23.59 25.47 2.17
CA THR A 427 24.58 25.97 3.13
C THR A 427 25.69 24.93 3.35
N PRO A 428 26.93 25.36 3.63
CA PRO A 428 27.99 24.44 4.02
C PRO A 428 27.70 23.73 5.34
N MET A 429 28.30 22.56 5.51
CA MET A 429 28.25 21.84 6.79
C MET A 429 29.66 21.45 7.22
N ARG A 430 29.94 21.58 8.52
CA ARG A 430 31.16 21.08 9.14
C ARG A 430 30.90 19.73 9.76
N ILE A 431 31.57 18.68 9.28
CA ILE A 431 31.59 17.39 9.95
C ILE A 431 32.49 17.51 11.18
N THR A 432 31.93 17.22 12.34
CA THR A 432 32.62 17.38 13.64
C THR A 432 32.87 16.05 14.35
N GLY A 433 32.17 14.98 13.97
CA GLY A 433 32.37 13.68 14.60
C GLY A 433 31.74 12.54 13.81
N ILE A 434 32.33 11.35 13.95
CA ILE A 434 31.82 10.08 13.45
C ILE A 434 31.98 9.09 14.60
N GLU A 435 30.89 8.46 15.01
CA GLU A 435 30.86 7.57 16.16
C GLU A 435 30.13 6.27 15.80
N ILE A 436 30.63 5.14 16.30
CA ILE A 436 29.95 3.85 16.19
C ILE A 436 29.45 3.47 17.58
N ALA A 437 28.14 3.23 17.67
CA ALA A 437 27.46 2.90 18.92
C ALA A 437 26.45 1.77 18.70
N GLY A 438 25.96 1.16 19.78
CA GLY A 438 24.99 0.06 19.72
C GLY A 438 25.49 -1.23 20.35
N PRO A 439 24.69 -2.30 20.28
CA PRO A 439 24.94 -3.53 21.02
C PRO A 439 26.26 -4.22 20.62
N ASP A 440 26.57 -4.27 19.31
CA ASP A 440 27.79 -4.90 18.80
C ASP A 440 28.84 -3.87 18.37
N ALA A 441 28.80 -2.65 18.90
CA ALA A 441 29.74 -1.58 18.51
C ALA A 441 31.22 -1.98 18.70
N ARG A 442 31.53 -2.93 19.59
CA ARG A 442 32.90 -3.45 19.80
C ARG A 442 33.42 -4.27 18.62
N SER A 443 32.54 -4.82 17.80
CA SER A 443 32.89 -5.58 16.61
C SER A 443 33.08 -4.69 15.38
N PHE A 444 32.95 -3.36 15.53
CA PHE A 444 33.14 -2.38 14.48
C PHE A 444 34.11 -1.29 14.95
N GLU A 445 35.10 -1.00 14.12
CA GLU A 445 36.14 -0.02 14.41
C GLU A 445 36.14 1.07 13.34
N TRP A 446 36.26 2.32 13.78
CA TRP A 446 36.41 3.48 12.91
C TRP A 446 37.90 3.79 12.72
N LEU A 447 38.39 3.66 11.50
CA LEU A 447 39.79 3.89 11.13
C LEU A 447 39.90 5.24 10.41
N ASP A 448 40.40 6.27 11.10
CA ASP A 448 40.30 7.66 10.63
C ASP A 448 41.63 8.24 10.13
N SER A 449 42.70 7.45 10.18
CA SER A 449 44.04 7.85 9.78
C SER A 449 44.71 6.83 8.86
N ALA A 450 45.62 7.31 8.01
CA ALA A 450 46.40 6.43 7.13
C ALA A 450 47.18 5.37 7.93
N THR A 451 47.64 5.70 9.14
CA THR A 451 48.34 4.79 10.05
C THR A 451 47.44 3.66 10.54
N GLU A 452 46.24 3.97 11.02
CA GLU A 452 45.26 2.99 11.50
C GLU A 452 44.78 2.08 10.37
N ILE A 453 44.44 2.67 9.21
CA ILE A 453 44.07 1.92 8.01
C ILE A 453 45.18 0.95 7.60
N SER A 454 46.44 1.38 7.63
CA SER A 454 47.56 0.53 7.22
C SER A 454 47.90 -0.59 8.21
N ALA A 455 47.52 -0.41 9.49
CA ALA A 455 47.74 -1.35 10.58
C ALA A 455 46.76 -2.52 10.55
N VAL A 456 45.52 -2.28 10.12
CA VAL A 456 44.52 -3.32 9.92
C VAL A 456 44.81 -4.08 8.63
N ARG A 457 45.28 -5.33 8.79
CA ARG A 457 45.55 -6.23 7.68
C ARG A 457 45.00 -7.61 8.03
N PRO A 458 44.22 -8.24 7.13
CA PRO A 458 43.73 -9.60 7.34
C PRO A 458 44.91 -10.55 7.56
N SER A 459 45.14 -10.93 8.83
CA SER A 459 46.29 -11.75 9.22
C SER A 459 46.25 -13.17 8.64
N THR A 460 45.05 -13.63 8.29
CA THR A 460 44.77 -14.93 7.66
C THR A 460 44.84 -14.88 6.13
N GLY A 461 44.97 -13.69 5.54
CA GLY A 461 44.77 -13.47 4.10
C GLY A 461 43.29 -13.50 3.67
N GLU A 462 42.35 -13.75 4.59
CA GLU A 462 40.91 -13.76 4.33
C GLU A 462 40.23 -12.54 4.98
N GLY A 463 39.50 -11.77 4.18
CA GLY A 463 38.89 -10.49 4.57
C GLY A 463 39.28 -9.35 3.61
N LEU A 464 38.59 -8.21 3.72
CA LEU A 464 38.83 -7.05 2.86
C LEU A 464 39.70 -6.02 3.59
N ARG A 465 40.77 -5.60 2.92
CA ARG A 465 41.60 -4.48 3.37
C ARG A 465 40.91 -3.21 2.88
N CYS A 466 40.97 -2.12 3.65
CA CYS A 466 40.41 -0.88 3.16
C CYS A 466 41.17 -0.40 1.92
N SER A 467 40.47 -0.32 0.80
CA SER A 467 41.01 0.06 -0.51
C SER A 467 39.96 0.83 -1.29
N ILE A 468 40.41 1.63 -2.26
CA ILE A 468 39.51 2.22 -3.28
C ILE A 468 39.65 1.38 -4.55
N PRO A 469 38.60 0.68 -4.99
CA PRO A 469 38.64 -0.11 -6.21
C PRO A 469 38.66 0.80 -7.45
N THR A 470 39.34 0.33 -8.49
CA THR A 470 39.37 0.93 -9.82
C THR A 470 38.54 0.05 -10.75
N LEU A 471 37.48 0.62 -11.32
CA LEU A 471 36.56 -0.09 -12.20
C LEU A 471 36.79 0.30 -13.66
N ASP A 472 36.63 -0.64 -14.58
CA ASP A 472 36.55 -0.35 -16.02
C ASP A 472 35.17 0.20 -16.42
N ALA A 473 35.00 0.53 -17.71
CA ALA A 473 33.74 1.03 -18.26
C ALA A 473 32.56 0.03 -18.16
N ASN A 474 32.83 -1.26 -17.92
CA ASN A 474 31.82 -2.31 -17.76
C ASN A 474 31.51 -2.59 -16.26
N GLY A 475 32.16 -1.87 -15.34
CA GLY A 475 32.03 -2.05 -13.89
C GLY A 475 32.89 -3.17 -13.30
N ASN A 476 33.81 -3.76 -14.07
CA ASN A 476 34.72 -4.78 -13.56
C ASN A 476 35.91 -4.16 -12.85
N MET A 477 36.30 -4.75 -11.72
CA MET A 477 37.48 -4.30 -10.98
C MET A 477 38.77 -4.65 -11.73
N THR A 478 39.57 -3.62 -12.03
CA THR A 478 40.87 -3.75 -12.72
C THR A 478 42.06 -3.51 -11.80
N GLY A 479 41.83 -2.94 -10.61
CA GLY A 479 42.85 -2.70 -9.61
C GLY A 479 42.29 -2.08 -8.34
N GLU A 480 43.17 -1.83 -7.37
CA GLU A 480 42.83 -1.27 -6.06
C GLU A 480 43.92 -0.29 -5.60
N ASN A 481 43.51 0.81 -4.98
CA ASN A 481 44.41 1.74 -4.31
C ASN A 481 44.35 1.54 -2.78
N PHE A 482 45.48 1.17 -2.18
CA PHE A 482 45.64 0.99 -0.73
C PHE A 482 46.31 2.18 -0.04
N ASN A 483 46.83 3.15 -0.80
CA ASN A 483 47.42 4.37 -0.23
C ASN A 483 46.32 5.39 0.02
N LEU A 484 45.59 5.19 1.11
CA LEU A 484 44.44 6.00 1.49
C LEU A 484 44.85 7.12 2.43
N GLN A 485 44.37 8.33 2.15
CA GLN A 485 44.59 9.51 2.99
C GLN A 485 43.23 10.10 3.40
N PRO A 486 42.70 9.67 4.56
CA PRO A 486 41.48 10.26 5.10
C PRO A 486 41.70 11.73 5.49
N ILE A 487 40.64 12.52 5.42
CA ILE A 487 40.64 13.89 5.94
C ILE A 487 40.64 13.87 7.47
N SER A 488 41.36 14.81 8.08
CA SER A 488 41.44 14.92 9.54
C SER A 488 40.23 15.66 10.11
N LEU A 489 39.55 15.05 11.09
CA LEU A 489 38.44 15.66 11.85
C LEU A 489 38.89 16.43 13.11
N LYS A 490 40.19 16.69 13.28
CA LYS A 490 40.71 17.55 14.36
C LYS A 490 40.00 18.91 14.37
N ALA A 491 39.85 19.50 15.57
CA ALA A 491 39.16 20.77 15.75
C ALA A 491 39.65 21.84 14.76
N PRO A 492 38.73 22.55 14.06
CA PRO A 492 37.28 22.59 14.31
C PRO A 492 36.45 21.49 13.62
N GLY A 493 37.01 20.63 12.77
CA GLY A 493 36.31 19.66 11.91
C GLY A 493 36.62 19.86 10.42
N PHE A 494 35.87 19.21 9.53
CA PHE A 494 36.03 19.35 8.07
C PHE A 494 34.80 19.94 7.38
N ASP A 495 35.00 20.94 6.52
CA ASP A 495 33.92 21.65 5.83
C ASP A 495 33.57 20.97 4.51
N LEU A 496 32.34 20.50 4.38
CA LEU A 496 31.73 20.15 3.10
C LEU A 496 31.03 21.39 2.56
N LEU A 497 31.40 21.78 1.35
CA LEU A 497 30.87 22.95 0.65
C LEU A 497 29.87 22.52 -0.44
N PRO A 498 28.74 23.23 -0.62
CA PRO A 498 27.79 22.93 -1.69
C PRO A 498 28.44 22.91 -3.07
N GLY A 499 28.10 21.90 -3.89
CA GLY A 499 28.57 21.77 -5.28
C GLY A 499 30.07 21.50 -5.47
N THR A 500 30.86 21.38 -4.40
CA THR A 500 32.33 21.20 -4.50
C THR A 500 32.72 19.75 -4.79
N PHE A 501 31.99 18.79 -4.22
CA PHE A 501 32.31 17.37 -4.28
C PHE A 501 31.27 16.59 -5.10
N THR A 502 31.74 15.89 -6.14
CA THR A 502 31.03 14.91 -6.94
C THR A 502 31.24 13.50 -6.38
N VAL A 503 30.52 12.51 -6.92
CA VAL A 503 30.73 11.09 -6.56
C VAL A 503 32.15 10.61 -6.91
N GLU A 504 32.80 11.22 -7.90
CA GLU A 504 34.15 10.85 -8.33
C GLU A 504 35.25 11.42 -7.43
N ASN A 505 35.06 12.64 -6.89
CA ASN A 505 36.09 13.37 -6.14
C ASN A 505 35.74 13.64 -4.67
N MET A 506 34.69 12.99 -4.15
CA MET A 506 34.29 13.12 -2.74
C MET A 506 35.43 12.76 -1.77
N PRO A 507 35.55 13.49 -0.64
CA PRO A 507 36.62 13.26 0.32
C PRO A 507 36.41 11.95 1.08
N LEU A 508 37.51 11.21 1.27
CA LEU A 508 37.57 10.04 2.14
C LEU A 508 37.61 10.50 3.60
N PHE A 509 36.68 10.03 4.42
CA PHE A 509 36.65 10.34 5.86
C PHE A 509 37.35 9.28 6.71
N GLY A 510 37.40 8.04 6.24
CA GLY A 510 38.02 6.94 6.96
C GLY A 510 37.49 5.60 6.45
N CYS A 511 37.70 4.54 7.22
CA CYS A 511 37.18 3.22 6.91
C CYS A 511 36.40 2.65 8.09
N VAL A 512 35.29 1.96 7.79
CA VAL A 512 34.58 1.14 8.77
C VAL A 512 35.15 -0.27 8.69
N ASN A 513 35.79 -0.75 9.76
CA ASN A 513 36.32 -2.10 9.87
C ASN A 513 35.39 -2.97 10.72
N PHE A 514 34.92 -4.09 10.21
CA PHE A 514 34.41 -5.17 11.05
C PHE A 514 35.59 -5.95 11.60
N HIS A 515 35.67 -6.08 12.93
CA HIS A 515 36.72 -6.82 13.63
C HIS A 515 36.09 -7.85 14.57
N ARG A 516 36.49 -9.12 14.44
CA ARG A 516 36.01 -10.19 15.33
C ARG A 516 37.02 -10.49 16.43
N GLY A 517 36.61 -10.26 17.68
CA GLY A 517 37.41 -10.54 18.88
C GLY A 517 37.66 -12.03 19.11
N ALA A 518 38.74 -12.37 19.83
CA ALA A 518 39.19 -13.76 20.04
C ALA A 518 38.30 -14.61 20.98
N THR A 519 37.37 -13.99 21.70
CA THR A 519 36.56 -14.63 22.77
C THR A 519 35.06 -14.55 22.53
N GLU A 520 34.61 -14.02 21.39
CA GLU A 520 33.18 -13.89 21.12
C GLU A 520 32.59 -15.24 20.71
N GLU A 521 31.53 -15.66 21.41
CA GLU A 521 30.64 -16.74 21.00
C GLU A 521 30.22 -16.53 19.53
N GLN A 522 30.08 -17.62 18.76
CA GLN A 522 29.84 -17.61 17.32
C GLN A 522 28.49 -16.98 16.95
N LYS A 523 28.35 -15.66 17.11
CA LYS A 523 27.17 -14.91 16.71
C LYS A 523 27.15 -14.81 15.18
N TYR A 524 26.05 -15.20 14.55
CA TYR A 524 25.91 -15.11 13.10
C TYR A 524 25.85 -13.66 12.60
N LEU A 525 25.13 -12.77 13.30
CA LEU A 525 24.83 -11.40 12.86
C LEU A 525 25.30 -10.36 13.88
N TYR A 526 26.03 -9.36 13.42
CA TYR A 526 26.52 -8.22 14.19
C TYR A 526 25.90 -6.92 13.66
N GLN A 527 25.44 -6.07 14.58
CA GLN A 527 24.76 -4.81 14.26
C GLN A 527 25.27 -3.66 15.14
N ALA A 528 25.61 -2.55 14.50
CA ALA A 528 25.94 -1.29 15.16
C ALA A 528 25.37 -0.11 14.36
N THR A 529 25.30 1.06 14.97
CA THR A 529 24.89 2.30 14.32
C THR A 529 26.09 3.21 14.17
N LEU A 530 26.39 3.63 12.94
CA LEU A 530 27.35 4.69 12.65
C LEU A 530 26.60 6.02 12.58
N THR A 531 26.99 6.96 13.44
CA THR A 531 26.41 8.30 13.51
C THR A 531 27.44 9.34 13.09
N VAL A 532 27.11 10.10 12.06
CA VAL A 532 27.86 11.29 11.65
C VAL A 532 27.20 12.51 12.24
N THR A 533 28.00 13.35 12.89
CA THR A 533 27.57 14.64 13.41
C THR A 533 28.11 15.77 12.54
N ALA A 534 27.21 16.66 12.13
CA ALA A 534 27.52 17.83 11.34
C ALA A 534 26.93 19.11 11.95
N VAL A 535 27.59 20.24 11.78
CA VAL A 535 27.13 21.57 12.17
C VAL A 535 26.87 22.39 10.90
N GLU A 536 25.69 23.00 10.79
CA GLU A 536 25.38 23.90 9.68
C GLU A 536 26.21 25.19 9.80
N LEU A 537 26.77 25.66 8.68
CA LEU A 537 27.58 26.87 8.63
C LEU A 537 26.88 28.00 7.84
N THR A 538 27.28 29.24 8.12
CA THR A 538 27.03 30.38 7.24
C THR A 538 27.94 30.34 6.00
N LEU A 539 27.69 31.20 5.01
CA LEU A 539 28.54 31.30 3.81
C LEU A 539 29.98 31.75 4.16
N GLU A 540 30.15 32.46 5.27
CA GLU A 540 31.46 32.84 5.84
C GLU A 540 32.13 31.72 6.65
N LYS A 541 31.60 30.49 6.59
CA LYS A 541 32.11 29.28 7.28
C LYS A 541 32.10 29.36 8.81
N THR A 542 31.18 30.15 9.37
CA THR A 542 30.95 30.22 10.83
C THR A 542 29.75 29.35 11.23
N PRO A 543 29.74 28.73 12.43
CA PRO A 543 28.60 27.93 12.87
C PRO A 543 27.31 28.75 12.91
N LYS A 544 26.26 28.25 12.25
CA LYS A 544 24.92 28.79 12.37
C LYS A 544 24.38 28.43 13.75
N LEU A 545 23.76 29.40 14.43
CA LEU A 545 23.29 29.22 15.80
C LEU A 545 21.76 29.10 15.84
N ASN A 546 21.27 28.28 16.75
CA ASN A 546 19.89 28.24 17.20
C ASN A 546 19.55 29.52 18.00
N PRO A 547 18.26 29.82 18.24
CA PRO A 547 17.85 30.98 19.05
C PRO A 547 18.43 31.00 20.47
N ASP A 548 18.81 29.84 21.01
CA ASP A 548 19.44 29.68 22.33
C ASP A 548 20.97 29.88 22.30
N GLY A 549 21.57 30.16 21.13
CA GLY A 549 22.99 30.34 20.94
C GLY A 549 23.81 29.05 20.74
N SER A 550 23.18 27.88 20.77
CA SER A 550 23.84 26.61 20.45
C SER A 550 24.06 26.45 18.93
N PRO A 551 25.12 25.76 18.46
CA PRO A 551 25.27 25.46 17.04
C PRO A 551 24.11 24.61 16.52
N LYS A 552 23.61 24.93 15.33
CA LYS A 552 22.58 24.13 14.65
C LYS A 552 23.22 22.84 14.12
N GLN A 553 23.05 21.77 14.89
CA GLN A 553 23.62 20.45 14.63
C GLN A 553 22.62 19.55 13.90
N THR A 554 23.13 18.69 13.01
CA THR A 554 22.39 17.64 12.31
C THR A 554 23.14 16.32 12.50
N THR A 555 22.39 15.22 12.63
CA THR A 555 22.96 13.87 12.70
C THR A 555 22.50 13.04 11.51
N TYR A 556 23.39 12.17 11.03
CA TYR A 556 23.13 11.20 10.00
C TYR A 556 23.51 9.83 10.52
N ALA A 557 22.55 8.93 10.65
CA ALA A 557 22.76 7.61 11.25
C ALA A 557 22.52 6.52 10.21
N ILE A 558 23.37 5.50 10.18
CA ILE A 558 23.16 4.29 9.37
C ILE A 558 23.39 3.06 10.24
N GLN A 559 22.72 1.96 9.90
CA GLN A 559 22.98 0.66 10.51
C GLN A 559 24.11 -0.07 9.77
N LEU A 560 25.17 -0.42 10.48
CA LEU A 560 26.21 -1.31 10.01
C LEU A 560 25.80 -2.75 10.32
N MET A 561 25.81 -3.62 9.31
CA MET A 561 25.42 -5.02 9.46
C MET A 561 26.53 -5.93 8.93
N ALA A 562 26.92 -6.91 9.73
CA ALA A 562 27.91 -7.91 9.35
C ALA A 562 27.36 -9.29 9.69
N ALA A 563 27.23 -10.16 8.68
CA ALA A 563 26.78 -11.54 8.87
C ALA A 563 27.90 -12.52 8.49
N MET A 564 28.04 -13.62 9.23
CA MET A 564 29.02 -14.66 8.91
C MET A 564 28.51 -15.56 7.79
N SER A 565 29.11 -15.48 6.59
CA SER A 565 28.74 -16.33 5.45
C SER A 565 27.24 -16.28 5.09
N PRO A 566 26.66 -15.07 4.88
CA PRO A 566 25.25 -14.95 4.55
C PRO A 566 24.95 -15.63 3.21
N THR A 567 23.73 -16.15 3.11
CA THR A 567 23.25 -16.86 1.92
C THR A 567 23.20 -15.91 0.71
N LYS A 568 23.88 -16.28 -0.38
CA LYS A 568 24.05 -15.47 -1.61
C LYS A 568 24.21 -16.38 -2.82
N GLY A 569 23.81 -15.88 -4.00
CA GLY A 569 24.07 -16.51 -5.30
C GLY A 569 22.81 -17.05 -5.96
N LYS A 570 23.00 -17.89 -6.98
CA LYS A 570 21.92 -18.64 -7.62
C LYS A 570 21.55 -19.82 -6.74
N LEU A 571 20.37 -19.83 -6.16
CA LEU A 571 19.90 -20.85 -5.22
C LEU A 571 18.64 -21.54 -5.74
N VAL A 572 18.44 -22.77 -5.26
CA VAL A 572 17.22 -23.54 -5.47
C VAL A 572 16.45 -23.54 -4.14
N LEU A 573 15.29 -22.89 -4.11
CA LEU A 573 14.37 -23.00 -3.00
C LEU A 573 13.56 -24.29 -3.15
N ARG A 574 13.76 -25.22 -2.22
CA ARG A 574 13.08 -26.52 -2.15
C ARG A 574 11.87 -26.40 -1.22
N ILE A 575 10.67 -26.28 -1.79
CA ILE A 575 9.42 -26.19 -1.04
C ILE A 575 8.87 -27.59 -0.84
N ASN A 576 8.79 -28.00 0.41
CA ASN A 576 8.45 -29.36 0.85
C ASN A 576 7.12 -29.43 1.62
N GLN A 577 6.63 -28.31 2.16
CA GLN A 577 5.37 -28.24 2.89
C GLN A 577 4.66 -26.91 2.57
N ILE A 578 3.43 -27.02 2.05
CA ILE A 578 2.57 -25.88 1.73
C ILE A 578 1.36 -25.91 2.65
N MET A 579 1.09 -24.80 3.33
CA MET A 579 -0.10 -24.61 4.15
C MET A 579 -1.01 -23.56 3.52
N SER A 580 -2.32 -23.81 3.59
CA SER A 580 -3.33 -22.88 3.08
C SER A 580 -4.41 -22.63 4.12
N ILE A 581 -4.82 -21.36 4.22
CA ILE A 581 -5.85 -20.91 5.15
C ILE A 581 -6.90 -20.18 4.34
N ILE A 582 -8.12 -20.68 4.38
CA ILE A 582 -9.25 -20.17 3.61
C ILE A 582 -10.31 -19.70 4.59
N LEU A 583 -10.55 -18.39 4.67
CA LEU A 583 -11.47 -17.81 5.64
C LEU A 583 -12.88 -17.61 5.05
N ASN A 584 -13.45 -18.70 4.51
CA ASN A 584 -14.82 -18.69 3.99
C ASN A 584 -15.85 -18.64 5.14
N PRO A 585 -16.88 -17.77 5.10
CA PRO A 585 -17.89 -17.69 6.15
C PRO A 585 -18.71 -18.96 6.39
N GLU A 586 -18.75 -19.89 5.44
CA GLU A 586 -19.47 -21.17 5.54
C GLU A 586 -18.55 -22.31 5.99
N PHE A 587 -17.29 -22.32 5.56
CA PHE A 587 -16.36 -23.43 5.80
C PHE A 587 -14.90 -22.98 6.05
N ALA A 588 -14.68 -21.97 6.90
CA ALA A 588 -13.33 -21.54 7.26
C ALA A 588 -12.44 -22.74 7.68
N GLY A 589 -11.27 -22.86 7.05
CA GLY A 589 -10.45 -24.06 7.16
C GLY A 589 -8.95 -23.80 7.00
N LEU A 590 -8.16 -24.70 7.61
CA LEU A 590 -6.70 -24.74 7.52
C LEU A 590 -6.27 -26.10 6.93
N SER A 591 -5.30 -26.08 6.04
CA SER A 591 -4.69 -27.27 5.43
C SER A 591 -3.19 -27.21 5.46
N SER A 592 -2.57 -28.39 5.53
CA SER A 592 -1.15 -28.58 5.26
C SER A 592 -0.92 -30.03 4.87
N ASN A 593 0.10 -30.27 4.05
CA ASN A 593 0.63 -31.61 3.86
C ASN A 593 1.31 -32.10 5.17
N PRO A 594 1.19 -33.38 5.52
CA PRO A 594 1.96 -34.00 6.60
C PRO A 594 3.47 -33.85 6.40
N GLU A 595 4.21 -33.99 7.49
CA GLU A 595 5.67 -34.10 7.45
C GLU A 595 6.13 -35.40 6.76
N PHE A 596 7.39 -35.39 6.30
CA PHE A 596 7.99 -36.49 5.55
C PHE A 596 7.97 -37.82 6.30
N SER A 597 8.29 -37.83 7.60
CA SER A 597 8.33 -39.06 8.42
C SER A 597 6.97 -39.75 8.55
N VAL A 598 5.88 -38.97 8.57
CA VAL A 598 4.50 -39.50 8.57
C VAL A 598 4.21 -40.17 7.22
N TYR A 599 4.58 -39.52 6.11
CA TYR A 599 4.44 -40.10 4.78
C TYR A 599 5.25 -41.39 4.60
N GLU A 600 6.49 -41.44 5.10
CA GLU A 600 7.29 -42.68 5.04
C GLU A 600 6.60 -43.84 5.76
N SER A 601 6.06 -43.58 6.96
CA SER A 601 5.27 -44.57 7.70
C SER A 601 4.03 -45.00 6.91
N ASP A 602 3.32 -44.06 6.29
CA ASP A 602 2.09 -44.34 5.52
C ASP A 602 2.36 -45.10 4.23
N ILE A 603 3.46 -44.81 3.56
CA ILE A 603 3.92 -45.56 2.37
C ILE A 603 4.30 -46.98 2.78
N ALA A 604 5.02 -47.15 3.89
CA ALA A 604 5.41 -48.47 4.42
C ALA A 604 4.18 -49.31 4.81
N GLU A 605 3.12 -48.67 5.32
CA GLU A 605 1.84 -49.31 5.64
C GLU A 605 0.93 -49.51 4.42
N GLY A 606 1.34 -49.06 3.23
CA GLY A 606 0.57 -49.18 1.97
C GLY A 606 -0.65 -48.24 1.89
N LYS A 607 -0.69 -47.19 2.71
CA LYS A 607 -1.79 -46.20 2.78
C LYS A 607 -1.56 -45.00 1.86
N ALA A 608 -0.30 -44.68 1.58
CA ALA A 608 0.12 -43.63 0.67
C ALA A 608 1.05 -44.21 -0.42
N LYS A 609 1.28 -43.45 -1.50
CA LYS A 609 2.26 -43.76 -2.54
C LYS A 609 3.37 -42.72 -2.54
N LYS A 610 4.51 -43.06 -3.15
CA LYS A 610 5.63 -42.13 -3.32
C LYS A 610 5.24 -40.86 -4.08
N SER A 611 4.28 -40.94 -5.01
CA SER A 611 3.70 -39.80 -5.73
C SER A 611 3.01 -38.75 -4.83
N ASP A 612 2.77 -39.08 -3.55
CA ASP A 612 2.15 -38.18 -2.56
C ASP A 612 3.15 -37.28 -1.82
N LEU A 613 4.44 -37.37 -2.16
CA LEU A 613 5.52 -36.58 -1.57
C LEU A 613 5.86 -35.37 -2.48
N PRO A 614 5.12 -34.25 -2.40
CA PRO A 614 5.37 -33.12 -3.29
C PRO A 614 6.68 -32.41 -2.94
N MET A 615 7.50 -32.16 -3.96
CA MET A 615 8.65 -31.26 -3.90
C MET A 615 8.51 -30.23 -5.01
N PHE A 616 8.54 -28.95 -4.66
CA PHE A 616 8.55 -27.87 -5.65
C PHE A 616 9.87 -27.16 -5.61
N LEU A 617 10.47 -27.00 -6.78
CA LEU A 617 11.75 -26.33 -6.93
C LEU A 617 11.53 -24.96 -7.53
N VAL A 618 12.07 -23.93 -6.88
CA VAL A 618 11.98 -22.54 -7.33
C VAL A 618 13.39 -22.00 -7.52
N SER A 619 13.63 -21.33 -8.65
CA SER A 619 14.88 -20.62 -8.91
C SER A 619 14.83 -19.23 -8.30
N VAL A 620 15.70 -19.00 -7.33
CA VAL A 620 15.86 -17.71 -6.66
C VAL A 620 17.34 -17.31 -6.69
N ILE A 621 17.62 -16.06 -7.00
CA ILE A 621 18.94 -15.47 -6.91
C ILE A 621 18.86 -14.44 -5.79
N VAL A 622 19.66 -14.59 -4.75
CA VAL A 622 19.73 -13.63 -3.64
C VAL A 622 21.10 -13.01 -3.59
N ASP A 623 21.12 -11.70 -3.41
CA ASP A 623 22.33 -10.94 -3.24
C ASP A 623 22.10 -9.86 -2.20
N PRO A 624 22.20 -10.20 -0.91
CA PRO A 624 21.90 -9.28 0.18
C PRO A 624 22.84 -8.07 0.26
N PHE A 625 23.83 -8.00 -0.64
CA PHE A 625 24.76 -6.90 -0.75
C PHE A 625 24.46 -5.96 -1.92
N ASP A 626 23.63 -6.31 -2.91
CA ASP A 626 23.42 -5.50 -4.12
C ASP A 626 24.73 -5.27 -4.92
N GLU A 627 25.36 -6.36 -5.34
CA GLU A 627 26.64 -6.45 -6.04
C GLU A 627 26.61 -7.33 -7.32
N MET A 628 25.54 -8.09 -7.56
CA MET A 628 25.44 -9.04 -8.65
C MET A 628 24.74 -8.42 -9.87
N ARG A 629 25.37 -8.56 -11.04
CA ARG A 629 24.68 -8.38 -12.32
C ARG A 629 23.96 -9.66 -12.68
N ILE A 630 22.65 -9.60 -12.93
CA ILE A 630 21.84 -10.76 -13.28
C ILE A 630 21.27 -10.58 -14.68
N THR A 631 21.41 -11.60 -15.51
CA THR A 631 20.81 -11.63 -16.86
C THR A 631 19.60 -12.54 -16.90
N ASP A 632 18.83 -12.47 -17.97
CA ASP A 632 17.86 -13.50 -18.33
C ASP A 632 18.54 -14.86 -18.55
N PRO A 633 17.79 -15.98 -18.56
CA PRO A 633 18.38 -17.31 -18.76
C PRO A 633 19.17 -17.45 -20.07
N ALA A 634 18.80 -16.70 -21.11
CA ALA A 634 19.50 -16.69 -22.39
C ALA A 634 20.79 -15.83 -22.41
N GLY A 635 21.06 -15.06 -21.34
CA GLY A 635 22.23 -14.18 -21.22
C GLY A 635 22.21 -12.96 -22.15
N LYS A 636 21.04 -12.57 -22.66
CA LYS A 636 20.85 -11.49 -23.64
C LYS A 636 20.41 -10.18 -23.02
N GLU A 637 19.55 -10.24 -22.01
CA GLU A 637 18.98 -9.07 -21.37
C GLU A 637 19.44 -8.97 -19.92
N ILE A 638 19.76 -7.76 -19.48
CA ILE A 638 20.09 -7.47 -18.09
C ILE A 638 18.77 -7.36 -17.34
N VAL A 639 18.57 -8.28 -16.40
CA VAL A 639 17.42 -8.31 -15.49
C VAL A 639 17.69 -7.45 -14.27
N ASP A 640 18.94 -7.42 -13.82
CA ASP A 640 19.34 -6.69 -12.61
C ASP A 640 20.77 -6.15 -12.72
N GLU A 641 21.01 -4.97 -12.13
CA GLU A 641 22.32 -4.32 -12.09
C GLU A 641 22.71 -3.97 -10.65
N PRO A 642 24.00 -4.07 -10.30
CA PRO A 642 24.46 -3.68 -8.97
C PRO A 642 24.10 -2.22 -8.61
N ASN A 643 23.77 -2.01 -7.34
CA ASN A 643 23.45 -0.72 -6.71
C ASN A 643 22.09 -0.12 -7.12
N ASN A 644 21.13 -0.94 -7.56
CA ASN A 644 19.78 -0.48 -7.91
C ASN A 644 18.73 -0.77 -6.82
N GLY A 645 19.13 -1.40 -5.70
CA GLY A 645 18.28 -1.74 -4.56
C GLY A 645 17.57 -3.10 -4.66
N ILE A 646 17.66 -3.80 -5.79
CA ILE A 646 17.12 -5.15 -5.96
C ILE A 646 18.17 -6.13 -5.44
N THR A 647 17.74 -7.00 -4.54
CA THR A 647 18.64 -7.94 -3.84
C THR A 647 18.08 -9.36 -3.79
N ALA A 648 16.92 -9.58 -4.41
CA ALA A 648 16.38 -10.90 -4.70
C ALA A 648 15.67 -10.92 -6.05
N VAL A 649 16.01 -11.90 -6.88
CA VAL A 649 15.40 -12.13 -8.19
C VAL A 649 14.83 -13.54 -8.24
N MET A 650 13.57 -13.70 -8.63
CA MET A 650 12.93 -15.01 -8.81
C MET A 650 12.61 -15.26 -10.29
N ARG A 651 13.03 -16.41 -10.81
CA ARG A 651 12.66 -16.80 -12.18
C ARG A 651 11.16 -17.08 -12.26
N PRO A 652 10.51 -16.77 -13.39
CA PRO A 652 9.08 -16.96 -13.52
C PRO A 652 8.72 -18.45 -13.47
N LEU A 653 7.64 -18.78 -12.77
CA LEU A 653 7.07 -20.12 -12.70
C LEU A 653 5.88 -20.20 -13.66
N ASP A 654 6.06 -20.87 -14.79
CA ASP A 654 4.96 -21.16 -15.72
C ASP A 654 4.37 -22.54 -15.44
N THR A 655 3.20 -22.55 -14.81
CA THR A 655 2.38 -23.75 -14.67
C THR A 655 1.20 -23.64 -15.63
N HIS A 656 1.23 -24.36 -16.73
CA HIS A 656 0.08 -24.53 -17.64
C HIS A 656 -0.21 -26.02 -17.81
N ALA A 657 -1.35 -26.35 -18.39
CA ALA A 657 -1.73 -27.73 -18.62
C ALA A 657 -1.03 -28.26 -19.89
N VAL A 658 -0.38 -29.41 -19.80
CA VAL A 658 0.22 -30.08 -20.97
C VAL A 658 -0.49 -31.42 -21.20
N SER A 659 -0.47 -31.89 -22.44
CA SER A 659 -1.08 -33.16 -22.85
C SER A 659 -0.13 -34.37 -22.73
N THR A 660 1.12 -34.16 -22.30
CA THR A 660 2.16 -35.20 -22.18
C THR A 660 1.93 -36.06 -20.92
N THR A 661 1.92 -37.38 -21.10
CA THR A 661 1.94 -38.37 -20.00
C THR A 661 3.38 -38.72 -19.65
N TYR A 662 3.72 -38.73 -18.36
CA TYR A 662 5.09 -39.04 -17.90
C TYR A 662 5.13 -40.42 -17.24
N GLU A 663 6.20 -41.19 -17.49
CA GLU A 663 6.41 -42.48 -16.82
C GLU A 663 6.86 -42.33 -15.35
N ASN A 664 7.40 -41.16 -15.00
CA ASN A 664 7.89 -40.86 -13.67
C ASN A 664 6.73 -40.52 -12.72
N GLU A 665 6.54 -41.32 -11.67
CA GLU A 665 5.44 -41.18 -10.69
C GLU A 665 5.45 -39.87 -9.87
N PHE A 666 6.58 -39.15 -9.86
CA PHE A 666 6.69 -37.83 -9.21
C PHE A 666 6.31 -36.68 -10.15
N LEU A 667 6.22 -36.93 -11.46
CA LEU A 667 5.75 -35.96 -12.45
C LEU A 667 4.25 -36.14 -12.66
N TYR A 668 3.50 -35.04 -12.74
CA TYR A 668 2.06 -35.14 -12.96
C TYR A 668 1.72 -34.93 -14.44
N ASP A 669 0.86 -35.80 -14.98
CA ASP A 669 0.40 -35.80 -16.38
C ASP A 669 -0.23 -34.48 -16.86
N TYR A 670 -0.55 -33.55 -15.94
CA TYR A 670 -1.24 -32.29 -16.22
C TYR A 670 -0.65 -31.07 -15.49
N SER A 671 0.65 -31.08 -15.18
CA SER A 671 1.38 -29.89 -14.73
C SER A 671 2.58 -29.68 -15.65
N SER A 672 2.69 -28.52 -16.31
CA SER A 672 3.85 -28.23 -17.15
C SER A 672 5.15 -28.38 -16.39
N LEU A 673 6.15 -28.92 -17.09
CA LEU A 673 7.51 -28.95 -16.58
C LEU A 673 8.03 -27.51 -16.53
N THR A 674 8.46 -27.10 -15.35
CA THR A 674 9.11 -25.79 -15.14
C THR A 674 10.57 -25.82 -15.53
N PHE A 675 11.18 -27.01 -15.58
CA PHE A 675 12.48 -27.26 -16.17
C PHE A 675 12.51 -28.64 -16.84
N ASP A 676 13.06 -28.72 -18.05
CA ASP A 676 13.31 -29.95 -18.79
C ASP A 676 14.61 -29.83 -19.59
N LYS A 677 15.65 -30.53 -19.13
CA LYS A 677 16.98 -30.51 -19.76
C LYS A 677 17.03 -31.20 -21.13
N THR A 678 16.00 -31.95 -21.50
CA THR A 678 15.91 -32.60 -22.82
C THR A 678 15.51 -31.60 -23.93
N LEU A 679 15.00 -30.43 -23.56
CA LEU A 679 14.69 -29.35 -24.49
C LEU A 679 15.95 -28.60 -24.95
N PRO A 680 15.91 -27.93 -26.13
CA PRO A 680 17.01 -27.09 -26.60
C PRO A 680 17.40 -25.99 -25.61
N THR A 681 18.68 -25.64 -25.56
CA THR A 681 19.17 -24.44 -24.85
C THR A 681 18.38 -23.22 -25.30
N GLY A 682 17.98 -22.38 -24.35
CA GLY A 682 17.05 -21.26 -24.50
C GLY A 682 15.61 -21.58 -24.10
N THR A 683 15.28 -22.86 -23.93
CA THR A 683 13.91 -23.34 -23.67
C THR A 683 13.83 -24.37 -22.55
N GLN A 684 14.92 -24.53 -21.78
CA GLN A 684 15.00 -25.59 -20.76
C GLN A 684 14.24 -25.24 -19.50
N GLY A 685 13.87 -23.97 -19.30
CA GLY A 685 13.03 -23.53 -18.19
C GLY A 685 13.78 -22.81 -17.08
N ILE A 686 13.29 -22.90 -15.84
CA ILE A 686 13.70 -22.00 -14.73
C ILE A 686 15.13 -22.20 -14.23
N PHE A 687 15.78 -23.33 -14.52
CA PHE A 687 17.15 -23.66 -14.11
C PHE A 687 18.14 -23.71 -15.27
N GLU A 688 17.80 -23.15 -16.43
CA GLU A 688 18.64 -23.22 -17.63
C GLU A 688 20.06 -22.69 -17.42
N ASP A 689 20.20 -21.57 -16.71
CA ASP A 689 21.48 -20.91 -16.44
C ASP A 689 22.09 -21.33 -15.08
N TYR A 690 21.57 -22.39 -14.46
CA TYR A 690 22.05 -22.89 -13.17
C TYR A 690 23.19 -23.91 -13.34
N PRO A 691 24.17 -23.92 -12.42
CA PRO A 691 25.24 -24.91 -12.44
C PRO A 691 24.75 -26.28 -11.95
N ASN A 692 25.49 -27.33 -12.30
CA ASN A 692 25.34 -28.69 -11.75
C ASN A 692 23.94 -29.32 -11.89
N VAL A 693 23.12 -28.88 -12.84
CA VAL A 693 21.83 -29.53 -13.10
C VAL A 693 22.07 -30.94 -13.68
N PRO A 694 21.55 -32.04 -13.09
CA PRO A 694 21.75 -33.40 -13.59
C PRO A 694 21.22 -33.62 -15.01
N GLU A 695 21.72 -34.65 -15.71
CA GLU A 695 21.15 -35.06 -17.00
C GLU A 695 19.76 -35.68 -16.83
N GLY A 696 18.81 -35.31 -17.70
CA GLY A 696 17.44 -35.83 -17.64
C GLY A 696 16.56 -35.24 -16.53
N THR A 697 17.01 -34.21 -15.80
CA THR A 697 16.19 -33.52 -14.79
C THR A 697 14.92 -32.92 -15.41
N GLN A 698 13.79 -33.23 -14.80
CA GLN A 698 12.46 -32.72 -15.11
C GLN A 698 11.77 -32.33 -13.80
N THR A 699 11.15 -31.15 -13.72
CA THR A 699 10.52 -30.62 -12.49
C THR A 699 9.11 -30.13 -12.77
N ASN A 700 8.16 -30.36 -11.85
CA ASN A 700 6.79 -29.85 -12.01
C ASN A 700 6.64 -28.37 -11.63
N GLY A 701 5.55 -27.76 -12.08
CA GLY A 701 5.07 -26.46 -11.60
C GLY A 701 4.44 -26.48 -10.20
N LEU A 702 4.18 -25.29 -9.66
CA LEU A 702 3.62 -25.08 -8.33
C LEU A 702 2.18 -25.61 -8.25
N ARG A 703 1.90 -26.48 -7.28
CA ARG A 703 0.56 -27.00 -7.00
C ARG A 703 0.22 -26.82 -5.53
N ILE A 704 -0.86 -26.10 -5.27
CA ILE A 704 -1.32 -25.73 -3.94
C ILE A 704 -2.47 -26.65 -3.53
N PHE A 705 -2.32 -27.28 -2.37
CA PHE A 705 -3.33 -28.11 -1.74
C PHE A 705 -4.33 -27.26 -0.94
N THR A 706 -5.61 -27.63 -0.97
CA THR A 706 -6.72 -26.78 -0.51
C THR A 706 -7.52 -27.40 0.65
N SER A 707 -6.89 -28.28 1.45
CA SER A 707 -7.47 -29.16 2.51
C SER A 707 -8.61 -30.08 2.13
N SER A 708 -9.22 -29.84 0.99
CA SER A 708 -10.39 -30.55 0.53
C SER A 708 -9.94 -31.40 -0.63
N LEU A 709 -9.47 -32.62 -0.33
CA LEU A 709 -9.49 -33.70 -1.32
C LEU A 709 -10.96 -33.89 -1.72
N SER A 710 -11.42 -33.08 -2.68
CA SER A 710 -12.83 -33.04 -3.07
C SER A 710 -13.12 -34.19 -3.99
N TYR A 711 -13.25 -35.36 -3.37
CA TYR A 711 -13.77 -36.55 -4.01
C TYR A 711 -15.26 -36.31 -4.34
N PRO A 712 -15.72 -36.46 -5.59
CA PRO A 712 -17.14 -36.47 -5.89
C PRO A 712 -17.89 -37.64 -5.23
N GLY A 713 -19.05 -37.33 -4.68
CA GLY A 713 -20.05 -38.31 -4.25
C GLY A 713 -20.84 -37.79 -3.04
N PRO A 714 -22.13 -38.16 -2.87
CA PRO A 714 -22.87 -37.78 -1.67
C PRO A 714 -22.06 -38.20 -0.45
N LEU A 715 -21.84 -37.26 0.48
CA LEU A 715 -21.13 -37.38 1.75
C LEU A 715 -20.88 -38.84 2.17
N ARG A 716 -19.76 -39.42 1.73
CA ARG A 716 -19.27 -40.63 2.37
C ARG A 716 -18.89 -40.28 3.81
N PRO A 717 -19.07 -41.20 4.77
CA PRO A 717 -18.56 -41.03 6.14
C PRO A 717 -17.11 -40.53 6.12
N VAL A 718 -16.71 -39.75 7.13
CA VAL A 718 -15.37 -39.12 7.18
C VAL A 718 -14.26 -40.18 7.04
N GLU A 719 -14.53 -41.39 7.50
CA GLU A 719 -13.67 -42.57 7.49
C GLU A 719 -13.47 -43.17 6.08
N GLU A 720 -14.30 -42.81 5.11
CA GLU A 720 -14.27 -43.32 3.72
C GLU A 720 -13.77 -42.28 2.70
N ARG A 721 -13.32 -41.10 3.17
CA ARG A 721 -12.75 -40.05 2.32
C ARG A 721 -11.29 -40.40 1.98
N PRO A 722 -10.80 -40.04 0.77
CA PRO A 722 -9.39 -40.24 0.45
C PRO A 722 -8.50 -39.43 1.39
N GLU A 723 -7.52 -40.10 2.02
CA GLU A 723 -6.52 -39.45 2.89
C GLU A 723 -5.38 -38.80 2.08
N TYR A 724 -5.05 -39.32 0.89
CA TYR A 724 -3.92 -38.88 0.07
C TYR A 724 -4.31 -38.60 -1.39
N PRO A 725 -3.56 -37.72 -2.11
CA PRO A 725 -3.68 -37.49 -3.55
C PRO A 725 -3.76 -38.76 -4.41
N SER A 726 -2.93 -39.77 -4.12
CA SER A 726 -2.85 -41.00 -4.90
C SER A 726 -4.11 -41.89 -4.84
N ASN A 727 -5.05 -41.57 -3.93
CA ASN A 727 -6.33 -42.24 -3.80
C ASN A 727 -7.40 -41.68 -4.76
N CYS A 728 -7.12 -40.57 -5.44
CA CYS A 728 -8.02 -39.96 -6.41
C CYS A 728 -7.33 -39.78 -7.77
N ILE A 729 -8.13 -39.60 -8.83
CA ILE A 729 -7.60 -39.38 -10.18
C ILE A 729 -7.20 -37.91 -10.37
N THR A 730 -6.03 -37.67 -10.94
CA THR A 730 -5.65 -36.34 -11.43
C THR A 730 -6.22 -36.17 -12.83
N ILE A 731 -6.91 -35.06 -13.08
CA ILE A 731 -7.58 -34.81 -14.35
C ILE A 731 -7.31 -33.40 -14.83
N ASN A 732 -7.29 -33.22 -16.16
CA ASN A 732 -7.18 -31.90 -16.77
C ASN A 732 -8.44 -31.06 -16.44
N PRO A 733 -8.31 -29.95 -15.67
CA PRO A 733 -9.44 -29.11 -15.32
C PRO A 733 -10.05 -28.40 -16.54
N CYS A 734 -9.40 -28.38 -17.70
CA CYS A 734 -9.91 -27.81 -18.94
C CYS A 734 -10.66 -28.84 -19.82
N SER A 735 -10.67 -30.12 -19.46
CA SER A 735 -11.35 -31.17 -20.23
C SER A 735 -12.83 -31.36 -19.80
N PRO A 736 -13.80 -31.43 -20.74
CA PRO A 736 -15.19 -31.73 -20.42
C PRO A 736 -15.40 -33.05 -19.67
N GLU A 737 -14.61 -34.08 -19.99
CA GLU A 737 -14.61 -35.40 -19.34
C GLU A 737 -14.06 -35.31 -17.91
N GLY A 738 -12.99 -34.53 -17.70
CA GLY A 738 -12.47 -34.25 -16.36
C GLY A 738 -13.52 -33.55 -15.50
N TRP A 739 -14.20 -32.52 -16.02
CA TRP A 739 -15.25 -31.81 -15.29
C TRP A 739 -16.34 -32.73 -14.71
N LYS A 740 -16.73 -33.76 -15.46
CA LYS A 740 -17.73 -34.74 -15.00
C LYS A 740 -17.24 -35.51 -13.78
N LYS A 741 -15.95 -35.82 -13.69
CA LYS A 741 -15.32 -36.55 -12.57
C LYS A 741 -15.19 -35.74 -11.28
N PHE A 742 -15.76 -34.54 -11.23
CA PHE A 742 -15.95 -33.79 -9.98
C PHE A 742 -17.41 -33.70 -9.52
N SER A 743 -18.33 -34.35 -10.24
CA SER A 743 -19.75 -34.42 -9.87
C SER A 743 -20.14 -35.84 -9.45
N SER A 744 -20.96 -35.95 -8.40
CA SER A 744 -21.53 -37.21 -7.93
C SER A 744 -22.39 -37.92 -8.97
N ASP A 745 -22.95 -37.17 -9.93
CA ASP A 745 -23.88 -37.71 -10.92
C ASP A 745 -23.18 -38.55 -12.01
N TYR A 746 -21.85 -38.43 -12.09
CA TYR A 746 -21.02 -39.05 -13.13
C TYR A 746 -19.92 -39.97 -12.57
N VAL A 747 -19.88 -40.17 -11.25
CA VAL A 747 -18.98 -41.13 -10.60
C VAL A 747 -19.79 -42.27 -10.00
N ALA A 748 -19.61 -43.47 -10.56
CA ALA A 748 -20.33 -44.64 -10.10
C ALA A 748 -19.90 -45.03 -8.67
N PRO A 749 -20.77 -45.68 -7.88
CA PRO A 749 -20.41 -46.16 -6.54
C PRO A 749 -19.16 -47.04 -6.59
N GLY A 750 -18.09 -46.60 -5.90
CA GLY A 750 -16.82 -47.33 -5.83
C GLY A 750 -15.78 -46.93 -6.87
N GLU A 751 -16.13 -46.11 -7.87
CA GLU A 751 -15.13 -45.50 -8.76
C GLU A 751 -14.40 -44.36 -8.06
N PRO A 752 -13.06 -44.27 -8.19
CA PRO A 752 -12.31 -43.13 -7.68
C PRO A 752 -12.72 -41.85 -8.40
N GLY A 753 -13.05 -40.82 -7.63
CA GLY A 753 -13.30 -39.48 -8.09
C GLY A 753 -12.02 -38.65 -8.24
N ALA A 754 -12.14 -37.38 -8.64
CA ALA A 754 -11.00 -36.52 -8.92
C ALA A 754 -10.47 -35.75 -7.70
N CYS A 755 -9.16 -35.45 -7.70
CA CYS A 755 -8.56 -34.58 -6.70
C CYS A 755 -8.66 -33.10 -7.10
N THR A 756 -8.80 -32.19 -6.12
CA THR A 756 -8.90 -30.75 -6.34
C THR A 756 -7.61 -30.04 -5.97
N TYR A 757 -6.96 -29.40 -6.95
CA TYR A 757 -5.75 -28.61 -6.76
C TYR A 757 -5.85 -27.25 -7.41
N PHE A 758 -5.17 -26.25 -6.84
CA PHE A 758 -4.79 -25.07 -7.60
C PHE A 758 -3.41 -25.24 -8.18
N TYR A 759 -3.31 -24.97 -9.46
CA TYR A 759 -2.05 -24.83 -10.16
C TYR A 759 -1.70 -23.35 -10.17
N GLY A 760 -0.44 -23.02 -9.83
CA GLY A 760 0.02 -21.65 -9.66
C GLY A 760 1.07 -21.28 -10.69
N SER A 761 0.84 -20.21 -11.45
CA SER A 761 1.90 -19.54 -12.22
C SER A 761 2.28 -18.23 -11.55
N ALA A 762 3.56 -17.91 -11.53
CA ALA A 762 4.09 -16.72 -10.88
C ALA A 762 5.11 -16.00 -11.76
N GLY A 763 5.04 -14.67 -11.81
CA GLY A 763 5.97 -13.79 -12.51
C GLY A 763 5.68 -12.34 -12.11
N ARG A 764 6.36 -11.36 -12.72
CA ARG A 764 6.00 -9.95 -12.46
C ARG A 764 4.55 -9.69 -12.82
N TYR A 765 3.85 -8.90 -12.02
CA TYR A 765 2.43 -8.62 -12.23
C TYR A 765 2.15 -7.93 -13.59
N ASP A 766 3.09 -7.16 -14.11
CA ASP A 766 3.02 -6.51 -15.42
C ASP A 766 3.35 -7.42 -16.61
N SER A 767 3.60 -8.72 -16.38
CA SER A 767 3.77 -9.71 -17.45
C SER A 767 2.55 -9.71 -18.38
N SER A 768 2.78 -9.81 -19.69
CA SER A 768 1.68 -9.81 -20.68
C SER A 768 0.64 -10.89 -20.41
N ALA A 769 1.06 -12.06 -19.91
CA ALA A 769 0.17 -13.16 -19.56
C ALA A 769 -0.80 -12.85 -18.41
N PHE A 770 -0.56 -11.79 -17.63
CA PHE A 770 -1.43 -11.33 -16.53
C PHE A 770 -2.27 -10.10 -16.89
N GLN A 771 -1.95 -9.45 -18.00
CA GLN A 771 -2.62 -8.24 -18.46
C GLN A 771 -3.72 -8.56 -19.46
N PRO A 772 -4.94 -8.01 -19.30
CA PRO A 772 -6.04 -8.28 -20.21
C PRO A 772 -5.76 -7.69 -21.61
N PRO A 773 -6.34 -8.26 -22.70
CA PRO A 773 -6.01 -7.86 -24.08
C PRO A 773 -6.29 -6.38 -24.41
N GLU A 774 -7.10 -5.70 -23.61
CA GLU A 774 -7.39 -4.26 -23.72
C GLU A 774 -6.22 -3.38 -23.22
N VAL A 775 -5.26 -3.95 -22.51
CA VAL A 775 -3.98 -3.31 -22.19
C VAL A 775 -3.02 -3.53 -23.37
N PRO A 776 -2.34 -2.49 -23.88
CA PRO A 776 -1.36 -2.66 -24.96
C PRO A 776 -0.33 -3.73 -24.63
N GLY A 777 -0.22 -4.76 -25.47
CA GLY A 777 0.67 -5.91 -25.25
C GLY A 777 0.14 -6.97 -24.29
N GLY A 778 -1.06 -6.82 -23.73
CA GLY A 778 -1.71 -7.81 -22.88
C GLY A 778 -2.14 -9.06 -23.65
N GLU A 779 -1.94 -10.23 -23.04
CA GLU A 779 -2.20 -11.55 -23.62
C GLU A 779 -3.07 -12.44 -22.73
N TYR A 780 -3.53 -11.95 -21.57
CA TYR A 780 -4.34 -12.75 -20.65
C TYR A 780 -5.60 -13.28 -21.33
N ARG A 781 -5.71 -14.60 -21.35
CA ARG A 781 -6.88 -15.36 -21.77
C ARG A 781 -7.10 -16.45 -20.76
N HIS A 782 -8.34 -16.90 -20.62
CA HIS A 782 -8.65 -18.02 -19.75
C HIS A 782 -7.78 -19.23 -20.13
N MET A 783 -7.19 -19.92 -19.16
CA MET A 783 -6.16 -20.94 -19.33
C MET A 783 -6.66 -22.07 -20.23
N CYS A 784 -7.93 -22.44 -20.06
CA CYS A 784 -8.58 -23.45 -20.88
C CYS A 784 -8.81 -23.07 -22.35
N ASP A 785 -8.68 -21.79 -22.71
CA ASP A 785 -8.71 -21.35 -24.12
C ASP A 785 -7.29 -21.42 -24.76
N SER A 786 -6.24 -21.69 -23.96
CA SER A 786 -4.85 -21.74 -24.37
C SER A 786 -4.04 -22.81 -23.61
N VAL A 787 -4.63 -23.98 -23.42
CA VAL A 787 -4.16 -25.07 -22.52
C VAL A 787 -2.68 -25.38 -22.72
N ASP A 788 -2.24 -25.70 -23.95
CA ASP A 788 -0.85 -26.10 -24.26
C ASP A 788 0.06 -24.93 -24.70
N LYS A 789 -0.21 -23.69 -24.25
CA LYS A 789 0.63 -22.54 -24.61
C LYS A 789 1.40 -22.04 -23.39
N PRO A 790 2.73 -21.97 -23.45
CA PRO A 790 3.53 -21.32 -22.42
C PRO A 790 3.07 -19.87 -22.21
N GLN A 791 3.07 -19.47 -20.95
CA GLN A 791 2.75 -18.10 -20.57
C GLN A 791 3.98 -17.22 -20.74
N LYS A 792 3.80 -16.03 -21.34
CA LYS A 792 4.85 -15.02 -21.40
C LYS A 792 4.93 -14.29 -20.05
N LEU A 793 5.83 -14.78 -19.21
CA LEU A 793 6.08 -14.28 -17.87
C LEU A 793 7.43 -13.58 -17.79
N LEU A 794 7.48 -12.45 -17.11
CA LEU A 794 8.70 -11.71 -16.83
C LEU A 794 9.34 -12.20 -15.52
N THR A 795 10.67 -12.17 -15.46
CA THR A 795 11.45 -12.46 -14.25
C THR A 795 11.12 -11.44 -13.16
N LEU A 796 10.86 -11.91 -11.93
CA LEU A 796 10.61 -11.06 -10.77
C LEU A 796 11.91 -10.47 -10.26
N ASN A 797 12.19 -9.23 -10.64
CA ASN A 797 13.36 -8.46 -10.25
C ASN A 797 12.97 -7.27 -9.37
N THR A 798 12.11 -7.51 -8.40
CA THR A 798 11.55 -6.52 -7.47
C THR A 798 11.74 -6.98 -6.03
N GLY A 799 12.49 -8.06 -5.83
CA GLY A 799 12.69 -8.65 -4.53
C GLY A 799 13.83 -8.00 -3.75
N ARG A 800 13.73 -8.10 -2.43
CA ARG A 800 14.73 -7.65 -1.49
C ARG A 800 15.18 -8.80 -0.60
N SER A 801 16.47 -8.93 -0.39
CA SER A 801 17.08 -9.83 0.59
C SER A 801 18.06 -9.05 1.46
N THR A 802 18.10 -9.38 2.74
CA THR A 802 19.00 -8.76 3.72
C THR A 802 19.90 -9.81 4.36
N VAL A 803 21.05 -9.36 4.88
CA VAL A 803 22.08 -10.27 5.44
C VAL A 803 21.63 -11.04 6.70
N ASP A 804 20.55 -10.61 7.34
CA ASP A 804 19.89 -11.29 8.45
C ASP A 804 18.92 -12.41 7.99
N GLY A 805 18.84 -12.67 6.68
CA GLY A 805 18.05 -13.74 6.09
C GLY A 805 16.62 -13.36 5.75
N HIS A 806 16.19 -12.11 5.95
CA HIS A 806 14.88 -11.69 5.44
C HIS A 806 14.88 -11.64 3.91
N VAL A 807 13.77 -12.11 3.32
CA VAL A 807 13.52 -12.09 1.88
C VAL A 807 12.09 -11.65 1.65
N THR A 808 11.91 -10.71 0.72
CA THR A 808 10.61 -10.26 0.24
C THR A 808 10.62 -10.24 -1.28
N ILE A 809 9.64 -10.86 -1.92
CA ILE A 809 9.44 -10.82 -3.37
C ILE A 809 8.19 -9.97 -3.63
N GLU A 810 8.40 -8.75 -4.12
CA GLU A 810 7.35 -7.78 -4.37
C GLU A 810 6.79 -7.90 -5.80
N GLU A 811 5.70 -7.18 -6.05
CA GLU A 811 5.07 -7.04 -7.37
C GLU A 811 4.72 -8.36 -8.10
N MET A 812 4.41 -9.40 -7.34
CA MET A 812 4.19 -10.72 -7.91
C MET A 812 2.76 -10.86 -8.42
N GLY A 813 2.62 -11.20 -9.69
CA GLY A 813 1.39 -11.77 -10.24
C GLY A 813 1.34 -13.26 -9.96
N LEU A 814 0.38 -13.70 -9.15
CA LEU A 814 0.12 -15.12 -8.91
C LEU A 814 -1.18 -15.51 -9.60
N ARG A 815 -1.10 -16.28 -10.67
CA ARG A 815 -2.26 -16.83 -11.36
C ARG A 815 -2.58 -18.20 -10.81
N LEU A 816 -3.72 -18.33 -10.15
CA LEU A 816 -4.27 -19.61 -9.71
C LEU A 816 -5.31 -20.09 -10.71
N PHE A 817 -5.17 -21.34 -11.15
CA PHE A 817 -6.19 -22.01 -11.95
C PHE A 817 -6.45 -23.43 -11.45
N GLY A 818 -7.70 -23.88 -11.57
CA GLY A 818 -8.11 -25.17 -11.01
C GLY A 818 -9.63 -25.28 -10.83
N PRO A 819 -10.11 -26.28 -10.09
CA PRO A 819 -11.54 -26.47 -9.87
C PRO A 819 -12.10 -25.39 -8.93
N THR A 820 -13.36 -25.03 -9.12
CA THR A 820 -13.99 -23.90 -8.41
C THR A 820 -14.74 -24.29 -7.13
N TYR A 821 -14.54 -25.48 -6.58
CA TYR A 821 -15.29 -25.94 -5.39
C TYR A 821 -14.38 -26.64 -4.40
N PHE A 822 -14.66 -26.35 -3.13
CA PHE A 822 -14.22 -27.13 -1.98
C PHE A 822 -15.49 -27.77 -1.43
N HIS A 823 -15.65 -29.09 -1.58
CA HIS A 823 -16.69 -29.91 -0.91
C HIS A 823 -18.00 -29.17 -0.51
N ASN A 824 -18.99 -29.06 -1.41
CA ASN A 824 -20.32 -28.54 -1.06
C ASN A 824 -21.34 -29.68 -0.85
N PRO A 825 -21.80 -29.94 0.39
CA PRO A 825 -22.83 -30.94 0.66
C PRO A 825 -24.29 -30.50 0.36
N TYR A 826 -24.55 -29.25 -0.07
CA TYR A 826 -25.90 -28.66 0.00
C TYR A 826 -26.53 -28.10 -1.28
N GLY A 827 -25.98 -28.25 -2.49
CA GLY A 827 -26.72 -27.72 -3.65
C GLY A 827 -26.11 -27.89 -5.03
N PRO A 828 -26.92 -27.67 -6.09
CA PRO A 828 -26.60 -28.05 -7.46
C PRO A 828 -25.41 -27.28 -8.02
N PHE A 829 -24.57 -28.01 -8.76
CA PHE A 829 -23.41 -27.52 -9.48
C PHE A 829 -23.80 -26.39 -10.45
N GLU A 830 -23.39 -25.15 -10.18
CA GLU A 830 -23.38 -24.14 -11.22
C GLU A 830 -22.36 -24.56 -12.29
N ARG A 831 -22.76 -24.57 -13.57
CA ARG A 831 -21.86 -24.86 -14.71
C ARG A 831 -20.90 -23.69 -14.95
N VAL A 832 -20.07 -23.37 -13.98
CA VAL A 832 -19.04 -22.33 -14.08
C VAL A 832 -17.76 -22.95 -14.64
N ARG A 833 -17.02 -22.22 -15.48
CA ARG A 833 -15.69 -22.62 -15.95
C ARG A 833 -14.71 -22.80 -14.79
N PRO A 834 -13.55 -23.45 -15.00
CA PRO A 834 -12.47 -23.51 -14.01
C PRO A 834 -12.12 -22.14 -13.45
N LEU A 835 -11.64 -22.14 -12.21
CA LEU A 835 -11.01 -20.96 -11.63
C LEU A 835 -9.85 -20.60 -12.52
N ASP A 836 -9.74 -19.32 -12.82
CA ASP A 836 -8.58 -18.74 -13.43
C ASP A 836 -8.53 -17.28 -13.03
N THR A 837 -7.62 -16.96 -12.12
CA THR A 837 -7.57 -15.64 -11.49
C THR A 837 -6.14 -15.26 -11.18
N VAL A 838 -5.79 -14.04 -11.56
CA VAL A 838 -4.51 -13.41 -11.24
C VAL A 838 -4.69 -12.57 -9.97
N PHE A 839 -3.84 -12.82 -8.98
CA PHE A 839 -3.71 -12.04 -7.77
C PHE A 839 -2.46 -11.17 -7.85
N TYR A 840 -2.58 -9.92 -7.40
CA TYR A 840 -1.42 -9.06 -7.17
C TYR A 840 -0.97 -9.24 -5.72
N THR A 841 0.20 -9.83 -5.48
CA THR A 841 0.61 -10.23 -4.14
C THR A 841 2.13 -10.13 -3.95
N ALA A 842 2.58 -10.44 -2.75
CA ALA A 842 3.98 -10.55 -2.37
C ALA A 842 4.15 -11.78 -1.47
N PHE A 843 5.35 -12.36 -1.49
CA PHE A 843 5.77 -13.34 -0.49
C PHE A 843 6.88 -12.73 0.35
N THR A 844 6.80 -12.88 1.66
CA THR A 844 7.83 -12.38 2.58
C THR A 844 8.12 -13.41 3.66
N THR A 845 9.36 -13.44 4.14
CA THR A 845 9.72 -14.15 5.37
C THR A 845 9.48 -13.30 6.62
N GLY A 846 9.08 -12.03 6.46
CA GLY A 846 8.72 -11.11 7.54
C GLY A 846 7.26 -11.20 7.96
N VAL A 847 6.78 -10.17 8.67
CA VAL A 847 5.39 -10.03 9.11
C VAL A 847 4.53 -9.44 7.99
N LEU A 848 3.35 -10.01 7.73
CA LEU A 848 2.36 -9.42 6.84
C LEU A 848 1.71 -8.20 7.49
N LYS A 849 2.17 -7.00 7.11
CA LYS A 849 1.62 -5.73 7.59
C LYS A 849 1.53 -4.70 6.47
N PRO A 850 0.64 -3.70 6.59
CA PRO A 850 0.58 -2.60 5.64
C PRO A 850 1.91 -1.87 5.53
N GLN A 851 2.22 -1.41 4.32
CA GLN A 851 3.36 -0.53 4.08
C GLN A 851 3.22 0.74 4.95
N THR A 852 4.25 1.08 5.71
CA THR A 852 4.22 2.22 6.62
C THR A 852 4.83 3.46 5.97
N THR A 853 5.94 3.30 5.24
CA THR A 853 6.54 4.35 4.40
C THR A 853 6.75 3.88 2.96
N PRO A 854 6.85 4.78 1.97
CA PRO A 854 7.10 4.40 0.57
C PRO A 854 8.38 3.58 0.35
N GLU A 855 9.36 3.71 1.25
CA GLU A 855 10.63 2.99 1.22
C GLU A 855 10.50 1.55 1.73
N ASP A 856 9.51 1.26 2.57
CA ASP A 856 9.24 -0.10 3.05
C ASP A 856 8.75 -1.00 1.90
N PRO A 857 9.07 -2.31 1.90
CA PRO A 857 8.51 -3.24 0.95
C PRO A 857 6.97 -3.30 1.04
N ASN A 858 6.29 -3.30 -0.10
CA ASN A 858 4.85 -3.47 -0.18
C ASN A 858 4.47 -4.96 -0.15
N VAL A 859 4.40 -5.52 1.06
CA VAL A 859 4.07 -6.95 1.28
C VAL A 859 2.57 -7.26 1.22
N LEU A 860 1.70 -6.25 1.07
CA LEU A 860 0.25 -6.40 0.91
C LEU A 860 -0.27 -5.58 -0.28
N PRO A 861 0.19 -5.88 -1.51
CA PRO A 861 -0.11 -5.05 -2.67
C PRO A 861 -1.51 -5.31 -3.25
N ASP A 862 -2.18 -6.39 -2.83
CA ASP A 862 -3.52 -6.75 -3.30
C ASP A 862 -4.55 -5.67 -2.89
N PRO A 863 -5.13 -4.92 -3.84
CA PRO A 863 -6.11 -3.87 -3.53
C PRO A 863 -7.42 -4.42 -2.94
N MET A 864 -7.66 -5.73 -3.03
CA MET A 864 -8.84 -6.38 -2.45
C MET A 864 -8.71 -6.59 -0.93
N ILE A 865 -7.50 -6.49 -0.39
CA ILE A 865 -7.24 -6.51 1.05
C ILE A 865 -7.49 -5.10 1.62
N ASP A 866 -8.59 -4.93 2.35
CA ASP A 866 -8.90 -3.68 3.05
C ASP A 866 -8.06 -3.57 4.32
N GLN A 867 -6.98 -2.79 4.23
CA GLN A 867 -6.05 -2.54 5.33
C GLN A 867 -6.72 -1.85 6.53
N ALA A 868 -7.70 -0.96 6.30
CA ALA A 868 -8.41 -0.26 7.36
C ALA A 868 -9.31 -1.21 8.16
N LYS A 869 -9.81 -2.25 7.51
CA LYS A 869 -10.56 -3.36 8.14
C LYS A 869 -9.67 -4.49 8.65
N GLN A 870 -8.35 -4.33 8.60
CA GLN A 870 -7.36 -5.32 9.03
C GLN A 870 -7.54 -6.69 8.36
N MET A 871 -7.96 -6.72 7.09
CA MET A 871 -8.21 -7.98 6.35
C MET A 871 -6.97 -8.87 6.19
N TYR A 872 -5.78 -8.32 6.35
CA TYR A 872 -4.52 -9.07 6.32
C TYR A 872 -4.23 -9.84 7.62
N LYS A 873 -5.08 -9.71 8.65
CA LYS A 873 -4.97 -10.47 9.89
C LYS A 873 -5.83 -11.73 9.86
N ILE A 874 -5.35 -12.77 10.52
CA ILE A 874 -6.09 -14.01 10.70
C ILE A 874 -7.05 -13.82 11.87
N ASN A 875 -8.35 -14.01 11.62
CA ASN A 875 -9.34 -13.98 12.68
C ASN A 875 -9.38 -15.32 13.40
N LEU A 876 -8.96 -15.33 14.67
CA LEU A 876 -9.00 -16.53 15.50
C LEU A 876 -10.42 -16.77 16.01
N THR A 877 -11.03 -15.76 16.62
CA THR A 877 -12.29 -15.88 17.36
C THR A 877 -13.13 -14.60 17.47
N ASP A 878 -12.67 -13.47 16.92
CA ASP A 878 -13.41 -12.21 17.01
C ASP A 878 -14.69 -12.26 16.13
N PRO A 879 -15.90 -12.24 16.72
CA PRO A 879 -17.13 -12.33 15.94
C PRO A 879 -17.45 -11.03 15.18
N THR A 880 -16.77 -9.92 15.48
CA THR A 880 -17.00 -8.61 14.88
C THR A 880 -16.02 -8.30 13.74
N HIS A 881 -14.96 -9.11 13.60
CA HIS A 881 -13.98 -8.94 12.53
C HIS A 881 -14.54 -9.37 11.17
N VAL A 882 -14.03 -8.78 10.10
CA VAL A 882 -14.57 -8.95 8.74
C VAL A 882 -14.21 -10.31 8.14
N ASN A 883 -13.06 -10.85 8.53
CA ASN A 883 -12.65 -12.21 8.17
C ASN A 883 -13.37 -13.23 9.04
N ALA A 884 -13.76 -14.37 8.48
CA ALA A 884 -14.38 -15.45 9.25
C ALA A 884 -13.43 -16.00 10.32
N ALA A 885 -13.94 -16.29 11.52
CA ALA A 885 -13.17 -16.86 12.61
C ALA A 885 -12.82 -18.33 12.34
N ILE A 886 -11.54 -18.70 12.53
CA ILE A 886 -11.05 -20.05 12.22
C ILE A 886 -11.21 -21.04 13.39
N CYS A 887 -11.03 -20.59 14.65
CA CYS A 887 -11.05 -21.50 15.80
C CYS A 887 -12.41 -22.21 16.01
N PRO A 888 -13.59 -21.56 15.87
CA PRO A 888 -14.86 -22.22 16.14
C PRO A 888 -15.20 -23.38 15.18
N ARG A 889 -14.53 -23.48 14.03
CA ARG A 889 -14.89 -24.41 12.94
C ARG A 889 -13.76 -25.34 12.51
N ALA A 890 -12.49 -24.98 12.70
CA ALA A 890 -11.35 -25.69 12.11
C ALA A 890 -10.40 -26.36 13.13
N THR A 891 -10.53 -26.12 14.44
CA THR A 891 -9.53 -26.54 15.45
C THR A 891 -10.06 -27.41 16.58
N ASN A 892 -11.22 -28.07 16.42
CA ASN A 892 -11.55 -29.17 17.31
C ASN A 892 -10.52 -30.29 17.11
N ASN A 893 -9.88 -30.71 18.20
CA ASN A 893 -8.96 -31.84 18.21
C ASN A 893 -9.62 -33.05 17.55
N THR A 894 -9.05 -33.51 16.44
CA THR A 894 -9.53 -34.70 15.72
C THR A 894 -8.69 -35.89 16.13
N VAL A 895 -9.35 -37.02 16.40
CA VAL A 895 -8.61 -38.25 16.70
C VAL A 895 -8.25 -38.89 15.37
N ILE A 896 -6.99 -38.78 14.98
CA ILE A 896 -6.43 -39.45 13.80
C ILE A 896 -5.68 -40.67 14.33
N ARG A 897 -6.23 -41.87 14.06
CA ARG A 897 -5.61 -43.17 14.42
C ARG A 897 -5.27 -43.29 15.92
N GLY A 898 -6.18 -42.84 16.78
CA GLY A 898 -6.02 -42.87 18.23
C GLY A 898 -5.12 -41.77 18.80
N LYS A 899 -4.50 -40.94 17.96
CA LYS A 899 -3.74 -39.75 18.37
C LYS A 899 -4.59 -38.50 18.21
N GLN A 900 -4.50 -37.60 19.18
CA GLN A 900 -5.21 -36.33 19.15
C GLN A 900 -4.42 -35.32 18.30
N ALA A 901 -4.95 -34.98 17.12
CA ALA A 901 -4.35 -34.05 16.17
C ALA A 901 -4.97 -32.65 16.32
N SER A 902 -4.13 -31.62 16.33
CA SER A 902 -4.56 -30.22 16.42
C SER A 902 -4.01 -29.41 15.25
N SER A 903 -4.90 -28.91 14.41
CA SER A 903 -4.57 -28.00 13.29
C SER A 903 -4.00 -26.66 13.77
N TRP A 904 -4.16 -26.30 15.05
CA TRP A 904 -3.51 -25.14 15.67
C TRP A 904 -1.97 -25.24 15.61
N LYS A 905 -1.41 -26.46 15.73
CA LYS A 905 0.04 -26.66 15.71
C LYS A 905 0.68 -26.17 14.41
N TYR A 906 -0.02 -26.31 13.27
CA TYR A 906 0.49 -25.88 11.97
C TYR A 906 0.76 -24.38 11.88
N ILE A 907 -0.06 -23.57 12.54
CA ILE A 907 -0.02 -22.12 12.36
C ILE A 907 0.58 -21.38 13.55
N ARG A 908 0.58 -22.00 14.74
CA ARG A 908 0.99 -21.36 16.01
C ARG A 908 2.33 -20.63 15.91
N GLU A 909 3.30 -21.22 15.22
CA GLU A 909 4.67 -20.69 15.12
C GLU A 909 4.82 -19.57 14.10
N PHE A 910 3.75 -19.26 13.36
CA PHE A 910 3.72 -18.26 12.29
C PHE A 910 2.77 -17.11 12.62
N ILE A 911 2.19 -17.06 13.82
CA ILE A 911 1.23 -16.02 14.20
C ILE A 911 1.61 -15.31 15.48
N SER A 912 1.36 -14.01 15.50
CA SER A 912 1.58 -13.15 16.66
C SER A 912 0.39 -12.22 16.91
N LEU A 913 0.10 -11.94 18.19
CA LEU A 913 -0.95 -10.99 18.58
C LEU A 913 -0.54 -9.53 18.31
N ASP A 914 0.76 -9.29 18.29
CA ASP A 914 1.39 -7.98 18.13
C ASP A 914 2.70 -8.09 17.34
N GLU A 915 3.27 -6.93 16.99
CA GLU A 915 4.58 -6.86 16.32
C GLU A 915 5.73 -7.32 17.20
N ALA A 916 5.53 -7.41 18.52
CA ALA A 916 6.53 -7.92 19.47
C ALA A 916 6.63 -9.46 19.44
N GLY A 917 5.80 -10.14 18.63
CA GLY A 917 5.88 -11.58 18.43
C GLY A 917 5.15 -12.39 19.49
N THR A 918 4.22 -11.80 20.25
CA THR A 918 3.50 -12.53 21.30
C THR A 918 2.65 -13.65 20.68
N ILE A 919 3.07 -14.90 20.88
CA ILE A 919 2.37 -16.09 20.37
C ILE A 919 1.00 -16.22 21.08
N PRO A 920 -0.12 -16.35 20.35
CA PRO A 920 -1.42 -16.57 20.95
C PRO A 920 -1.48 -17.88 21.77
N ALA A 921 -2.28 -17.88 22.84
CA ALA A 921 -2.40 -19.01 23.76
C ALA A 921 -3.04 -20.28 23.16
N GLY A 922 -3.53 -20.24 21.92
CA GLY A 922 -4.22 -21.36 21.26
C GLY A 922 -5.72 -21.18 21.12
N CYS A 923 -6.34 -21.85 20.15
CA CYS A 923 -7.81 -21.94 20.09
C CYS A 923 -8.36 -22.57 21.37
N PRO A 924 -9.57 -22.19 21.83
CA PRO A 924 -10.10 -22.64 23.11
C PRO A 924 -10.30 -24.16 23.15
N ASP A 925 -9.56 -24.84 24.02
CA ASP A 925 -9.91 -26.17 24.52
C ASP A 925 -11.05 -26.05 25.55
N SER A 926 -11.82 -27.12 25.74
CA SER A 926 -12.79 -27.22 26.85
C SER A 926 -12.07 -27.08 28.20
N GLY A 927 -11.99 -25.86 28.72
CA GLY A 927 -11.38 -25.52 30.02
C GLY A 927 -10.36 -24.38 30.03
N ASN A 928 -9.90 -23.89 28.87
CA ASN A 928 -8.94 -22.77 28.83
C ASN A 928 -9.67 -21.41 28.83
N GLY A 929 -9.31 -20.54 29.79
CA GLY A 929 -9.78 -19.16 29.93
C GLY A 929 -9.24 -18.25 28.81
N PHE A 930 -9.67 -18.53 27.60
CA PHE A 930 -9.15 -18.01 26.35
C PHE A 930 -9.40 -16.51 26.14
N LYS A 931 -8.38 -15.81 25.62
CA LYS A 931 -8.47 -14.46 25.02
C LYS A 931 -7.90 -14.51 23.60
N GLY A 932 -8.68 -14.87 22.59
CA GLY A 932 -8.27 -14.67 21.20
C GLY A 932 -9.14 -13.65 20.49
N GLY A 933 -8.48 -12.87 19.64
CA GLY A 933 -9.09 -11.91 18.73
C GLY A 933 -8.55 -12.16 17.34
N VAL A 934 -7.68 -11.26 16.87
CA VAL A 934 -7.01 -11.34 15.57
C VAL A 934 -5.49 -11.46 15.75
N ALA A 935 -4.80 -12.09 14.80
CA ALA A 935 -3.36 -12.26 14.81
C ALA A 935 -2.73 -11.87 13.46
N PHE A 936 -1.50 -11.36 13.51
CA PHE A 936 -0.64 -11.22 12.33
C PHE A 936 -0.12 -12.60 11.90
N LEU A 937 0.17 -12.74 10.61
CA LEU A 937 0.90 -13.88 10.05
C LEU A 937 2.31 -13.43 9.71
N HIS A 938 3.31 -14.25 10.01
CA HIS A 938 4.72 -13.98 9.73
C HIS A 938 5.45 -15.24 9.28
N GLY A 939 6.48 -15.04 8.46
CA GLY A 939 7.37 -16.11 8.00
C GLY A 939 8.53 -16.38 8.96
N ARG A 940 9.57 -17.03 8.42
CA ARG A 940 10.87 -17.27 9.05
C ARG A 940 11.97 -16.83 8.09
N PRO A 941 12.87 -15.91 8.50
CA PRO A 941 14.04 -15.58 7.70
C PRO A 941 14.90 -16.83 7.47
N ILE A 942 15.75 -16.78 6.44
CA ILE A 942 16.66 -17.87 6.10
C ILE A 942 17.58 -18.13 7.30
N ASP A 943 17.43 -19.30 7.90
CA ASP A 943 18.30 -19.74 8.97
C ASP A 943 19.73 -19.90 8.43
N PRO A 944 20.74 -19.32 9.08
CA PRO A 944 22.08 -19.27 8.52
C PRO A 944 22.78 -20.63 8.47
N GLU A 945 22.41 -21.55 9.35
CA GLU A 945 23.03 -22.87 9.48
C GLU A 945 22.28 -23.90 8.63
N THR A 946 20.98 -24.04 8.86
CA THR A 946 20.12 -25.04 8.21
C THR A 946 19.63 -24.60 6.83
N LYS A 947 19.62 -23.29 6.55
CA LYS A 947 19.04 -22.66 5.35
C LYS A 947 17.52 -22.78 5.22
N VAL A 948 16.85 -23.25 6.28
CA VAL A 948 15.38 -23.30 6.37
C VAL A 948 14.79 -21.90 6.31
N ALA A 949 13.70 -21.73 5.57
CA ALA A 949 12.97 -20.48 5.47
C ALA A 949 11.46 -20.74 5.31
N THR A 950 10.66 -19.79 5.79
CA THR A 950 9.20 -19.83 5.62
C THR A 950 8.72 -18.53 4.99
N PHE A 951 8.03 -18.64 3.86
CA PHE A 951 7.38 -17.51 3.19
C PHE A 951 5.90 -17.48 3.51
N VAL A 952 5.37 -16.28 3.75
CA VAL A 952 3.95 -16.04 3.96
C VAL A 952 3.41 -15.04 2.95
N SER A 953 2.13 -15.18 2.61
CA SER A 953 1.40 -14.29 1.71
C SER A 953 -0.07 -14.23 2.06
N ALA A 954 -0.71 -13.12 1.73
CA ALA A 954 -2.16 -12.93 1.82
C ALA A 954 -2.70 -12.41 0.48
N MET A 955 -3.90 -12.84 0.13
CA MET A 955 -4.66 -12.37 -1.03
C MET A 955 -6.16 -12.52 -0.81
N ARG A 956 -6.97 -11.87 -1.65
CA ARG A 956 -8.42 -11.99 -1.54
C ARG A 956 -9.09 -12.10 -2.90
N GLY A 957 -9.97 -13.09 -3.04
CA GLY A 957 -10.81 -13.22 -4.24
C GLY A 957 -11.75 -12.03 -4.40
N GLY A 958 -11.87 -11.51 -5.62
CA GLY A 958 -12.75 -10.37 -5.93
C GLY A 958 -14.25 -10.72 -5.87
N PRO A 959 -15.13 -9.75 -6.16
CA PRO A 959 -16.58 -9.95 -6.18
C PRO A 959 -17.09 -10.58 -7.49
N SER A 960 -16.20 -10.98 -8.40
CA SER A 960 -16.54 -11.50 -9.73
C SER A 960 -17.54 -12.66 -9.67
N GLU A 961 -18.50 -12.68 -10.59
CA GLU A 961 -19.42 -13.81 -10.77
C GLU A 961 -18.73 -15.02 -11.42
N SER A 962 -17.55 -14.83 -12.03
CA SER A 962 -16.70 -15.93 -12.50
C SER A 962 -16.01 -16.68 -11.35
N LEU A 963 -15.96 -16.09 -10.15
CA LEU A 963 -15.50 -16.76 -8.94
C LEU A 963 -16.69 -17.42 -8.26
N THR A 964 -16.55 -18.69 -7.91
CA THR A 964 -17.58 -19.39 -7.12
C THR A 964 -17.67 -18.85 -5.71
N PHE A 965 -18.78 -19.17 -5.03
CA PHE A 965 -19.02 -18.85 -3.61
C PHE A 965 -17.84 -19.24 -2.70
N ALA A 966 -17.04 -20.22 -3.13
CA ALA A 966 -15.91 -20.73 -2.40
C ALA A 966 -14.75 -19.73 -2.25
N LEU A 967 -14.54 -18.86 -3.26
CA LEU A 967 -13.43 -17.90 -3.31
C LEU A 967 -13.88 -16.45 -3.49
N ARG A 968 -15.14 -16.22 -3.88
CA ARG A 968 -15.70 -14.89 -4.06
C ARG A 968 -15.70 -14.12 -2.74
N ASN A 969 -14.96 -13.01 -2.69
CA ASN A 969 -14.75 -12.18 -1.51
C ASN A 969 -14.06 -12.88 -0.31
N VAL A 970 -13.40 -14.02 -0.54
CA VAL A 970 -12.79 -14.84 0.52
C VAL A 970 -11.30 -14.51 0.67
N PRO A 971 -10.82 -14.22 1.90
CA PRO A 971 -9.40 -14.11 2.20
C PRO A 971 -8.70 -15.47 2.16
N LEU A 972 -7.51 -15.48 1.57
CA LEU A 972 -6.63 -16.63 1.45
C LEU A 972 -5.26 -16.26 2.04
N PHE A 973 -4.69 -17.16 2.81
CA PHE A 973 -3.30 -17.05 3.27
C PHE A 973 -2.53 -18.31 2.89
N PHE A 974 -1.29 -18.12 2.45
CA PHE A 974 -0.39 -19.21 2.11
C PHE A 974 0.87 -19.14 2.96
N ILE A 975 1.34 -20.30 3.39
CA ILE A 975 2.60 -20.49 4.10
C ILE A 975 3.39 -21.53 3.30
N LEU A 976 4.58 -21.16 2.84
CA LEU A 976 5.48 -22.03 2.08
C LEU A 976 6.71 -22.30 2.95
N ASN A 977 6.83 -23.53 3.43
CA ASN A 977 8.01 -24.01 4.15
C ASN A 977 8.95 -24.69 3.16
N GLY A 978 10.23 -24.46 3.37
CA GLY A 978 11.28 -25.04 2.56
C GLY A 978 12.66 -24.62 3.04
N TRP A 979 13.66 -24.84 2.21
CA TRP A 979 15.02 -24.40 2.49
C TRP A 979 15.76 -24.02 1.20
N PHE A 980 16.79 -23.19 1.35
CA PHE A 980 17.62 -22.73 0.24
C PHE A 980 18.82 -23.65 0.04
N CYS A 981 18.90 -24.22 -1.16
CA CYS A 981 19.99 -25.08 -1.59
C CYS A 981 20.94 -24.33 -2.55
N ASP A 982 22.24 -24.40 -2.27
CA ASP A 982 23.32 -23.90 -3.10
C ASP A 982 23.76 -24.98 -4.12
N PRO A 983 23.44 -24.79 -5.42
CA PRO A 983 23.81 -25.74 -6.47
C PRO A 983 25.34 -25.83 -6.71
N THR A 984 26.15 -24.99 -6.06
CA THR A 984 27.62 -25.06 -6.09
C THR A 984 28.23 -25.70 -4.83
N GLY A 985 27.41 -26.01 -3.83
CA GLY A 985 27.82 -26.64 -2.58
C GLY A 985 28.16 -28.14 -2.71
N ARG A 986 28.41 -28.79 -1.57
CA ARG A 986 28.80 -30.21 -1.48
C ARG A 986 27.57 -31.12 -1.37
N GLU A 987 27.53 -32.19 -2.17
CA GLU A 987 26.40 -33.15 -2.18
C GLU A 987 26.21 -33.89 -0.85
N GLU A 988 27.26 -34.06 -0.05
CA GLU A 988 27.21 -34.65 1.30
C GLU A 988 26.30 -33.83 2.23
N ASP A 989 26.30 -32.51 2.04
CA ASP A 989 25.47 -31.57 2.76
C ASP A 989 24.09 -31.41 2.09
N PHE A 990 23.69 -32.28 1.15
CA PHE A 990 22.47 -32.16 0.32
C PHE A 990 22.47 -30.95 -0.64
N GLU A 991 23.62 -30.32 -0.87
CA GLU A 991 23.80 -29.23 -1.83
C GLU A 991 24.19 -29.78 -3.24
N GLY A 992 24.58 -28.90 -4.16
CA GLY A 992 25.10 -29.33 -5.46
C GLY A 992 24.03 -29.93 -6.37
N LYS A 993 24.28 -31.11 -6.95
CA LYS A 993 23.31 -31.81 -7.81
C LYS A 993 22.02 -32.18 -7.07
N ARG A 994 22.11 -32.43 -5.77
CA ARG A 994 20.99 -32.85 -4.92
C ARG A 994 19.97 -31.74 -4.67
N CYS A 995 20.33 -30.49 -4.95
CA CYS A 995 19.37 -29.37 -4.99
C CYS A 995 18.19 -29.64 -5.94
N PHE A 996 18.44 -30.41 -7.00
CA PHE A 996 17.46 -30.72 -8.04
C PHE A 996 16.73 -32.05 -7.81
N ASP A 997 16.92 -32.69 -6.65
CA ASP A 997 16.22 -33.92 -6.30
C ASP A 997 14.71 -33.63 -6.23
N ILE A 998 13.92 -34.24 -7.11
CA ILE A 998 12.46 -34.08 -7.13
C ILE A 998 11.73 -34.92 -6.08
N VAL A 999 12.49 -35.64 -5.26
CA VAL A 999 12.00 -36.48 -4.16
C VAL A 999 12.45 -35.84 -2.85
N PRO A 1000 11.56 -35.74 -1.83
CA PRO A 1000 11.96 -35.32 -0.50
C PRO A 1000 13.02 -36.22 0.11
N ASN A 1001 13.93 -35.62 0.86
CA ASN A 1001 15.03 -36.28 1.55
C ASN A 1001 15.04 -35.93 3.05
N GLU A 1002 15.97 -36.53 3.82
CA GLU A 1002 16.05 -36.33 5.27
C GLU A 1002 16.20 -34.85 5.65
N ARG A 1003 16.97 -34.05 4.88
CA ARG A 1003 17.13 -32.61 5.13
C ARG A 1003 15.84 -31.84 4.85
N ASP A 1004 15.02 -32.28 3.90
CA ASP A 1004 13.69 -31.70 3.67
C ASP A 1004 12.73 -31.95 4.86
N SER A 1005 13.08 -32.74 5.87
CA SER A 1005 12.27 -32.82 7.11
C SER A 1005 12.61 -31.71 8.11
N GLU A 1006 13.78 -31.07 7.97
CA GLU A 1006 14.23 -30.01 8.87
C GLU A 1006 13.34 -28.77 8.69
N GLY A 1007 12.61 -28.40 9.74
CA GLY A 1007 11.71 -27.24 9.73
C GLY A 1007 10.28 -27.51 9.28
N GLN A 1008 9.92 -28.75 8.92
CA GLN A 1008 8.53 -29.15 8.74
C GLN A 1008 7.79 -29.17 10.08
N ILE A 1009 6.49 -28.89 10.06
CA ILE A 1009 5.65 -28.96 11.26
C ILE A 1009 4.79 -30.23 11.24
N SER A 1010 4.91 -31.04 12.30
CA SER A 1010 4.07 -32.22 12.54
C SER A 1010 2.76 -31.89 13.27
N ILE A 1011 1.67 -32.56 12.88
CA ILE A 1011 0.43 -32.61 13.67
C ILE A 1011 0.35 -33.81 14.62
N LEU A 1012 1.20 -34.83 14.44
CA LEU A 1012 1.07 -36.15 15.07
C LEU A 1012 2.18 -36.44 16.11
N GLU A 1013 2.68 -35.44 16.83
CA GLU A 1013 3.51 -35.72 18.01
C GLU A 1013 2.66 -36.12 19.21
N GLY A 1014 2.88 -37.36 19.66
CA GLY A 1014 2.19 -37.97 20.78
C GLY A 1014 2.61 -37.36 22.11
N THR A 1015 1.65 -36.78 22.82
CA THR A 1015 1.65 -37.00 24.27
C THR A 1015 1.22 -38.44 24.47
N GLU A 1016 2.13 -39.30 24.95
CA GLU A 1016 1.70 -40.50 25.66
C GLU A 1016 0.76 -40.02 26.77
N VAL A 1017 -0.54 -40.22 26.61
CA VAL A 1017 -1.43 -40.28 27.76
C VAL A 1017 -1.04 -41.58 28.45
N ARG A 1018 -0.07 -41.50 29.37
CA ARG A 1018 0.16 -42.60 30.30
C ARG A 1018 -1.15 -42.84 31.06
N PRO A 1019 -1.63 -44.09 31.12
CA PRO A 1019 -2.90 -44.42 31.75
C PRO A 1019 -2.97 -44.03 33.22
#